data_AF-A0A0W0RW90-F1
#
_entry.id   AF-A0A0W0RW90-F1
#
_cell.length_a   1.000
_cell.length_b   1.000
_cell.length_c   1.000
_cell.angle_alpha   90.00
_cell.angle_beta   90.00
_cell.angle_gamma   90.00
#
_symmetry.space_group_name_H-M   'P 1'
#
loop_
_entity.id
_entity.type
_entity.pdbx_description
1 polymer ?
#
loop_
_entity_poly.entity_id
_entity_poly.type
_entity_poly.pdbx_seq_one_letter_code
_entity_poly.pdbx_strand_id
1 'polypeptide(L)'
;MFQKQESIKGFTLKYTGVKFKDEDGSVHGMEALRKNFSEMGALAIRLQLSLAQFSALIEPVCEENYEENSVEHTAEGKNQPDVFGLSKGGSTVLQDTKLLEKSSHYSIGKGKILNERNQALKYPNTEDLRGGEAIWDTIHFSVWQTGISLSSKLSKQGFLYLCHPKGIDSQQYQLITQELENGEYDIITEHDKKIVKTHSGIVIETSGIPSNTKIDLDPEHTQTYQDNGFVINVNAQPAPMGWIIKESNKKLIKPEYAEDIIRVIRISKSGFRRLPEAQGKLLMLGLMKGNEHILHTQNRSFNAMDILLEILEKEYGFDPSQLMDSTVIKNVYKQMQTNAKEKDIVEDLLTLNLAFEMIQPLKATLAQSVRHPLLKHLANSYTTNQNTLKAIIYAFDLQKKDDSPALYLDETPISTDEGLIDVRINGQLADPDLTHPKNAAALLSIAVLVSEQMIIEQLLRDAVHYGEEHPNTRALKTILNDDDLFLKLKEDASHLPSNENGPILGLQFAYCEEIVAQIREKLGTNHLIEVIRQLDNIENDETLDVNSNLIIALKTLFNIGETLQQLEGTSGIKANSRGINGGLSLVIQKLAPLLYTQLSGTTPSVPISQTKSKIEKASSELEVMDACPFLSGKLGSKSVENSHMQKNHEVKKEQTAGSWCSFFTKVVVTTGVAAASIYLGSQMM
;
A
#
# COMPACT_ATOMS: atom_id res chain seq x y z
N MET A 1 29.81 -17.39 24.90
CA MET A 1 28.44 -17.73 25.30
C MET A 1 27.57 -16.59 24.80
N PHE A 2 27.07 -16.69 23.57
CA PHE A 2 26.20 -15.65 23.00
C PHE A 2 24.82 -15.83 23.62
N GLN A 3 24.35 -14.85 24.39
CA GLN A 3 22.94 -14.75 24.74
C GLN A 3 22.17 -14.79 23.42
N LYS A 4 21.21 -15.71 23.29
CA LYS A 4 20.20 -15.64 22.24
C LYS A 4 19.51 -14.29 22.43
N GLN A 5 19.79 -13.32 21.56
CA GLN A 5 18.95 -12.14 21.43
C GLN A 5 17.56 -12.65 21.09
N GLU A 6 16.60 -12.40 21.97
CA GLU A 6 15.19 -12.55 21.62
C GLU A 6 14.96 -11.75 20.34
N SER A 7 14.50 -12.42 19.28
CA SER A 7 14.16 -11.75 18.04
C SER A 7 13.19 -10.63 18.36
N ILE A 8 13.59 -9.39 18.10
CA ILE A 8 12.77 -8.22 18.40
C ILE A 8 11.43 -8.35 17.67
N LYS A 9 10.33 -8.41 18.41
CA LYS A 9 8.98 -8.43 17.85
C LYS A 9 8.56 -6.98 17.57
N GLY A 10 8.69 -6.53 16.32
CA GLY A 10 8.17 -5.21 15.90
C GLY A 10 6.63 -5.16 15.88
N PHE A 11 6.07 -4.06 15.35
CA PHE A 11 4.62 -3.91 15.19
C PHE A 11 4.06 -5.01 14.28
N THR A 12 3.18 -5.85 14.82
CA THR A 12 2.34 -6.73 14.01
C THR A 12 1.08 -5.97 13.65
N LEU A 13 0.94 -5.59 12.37
CA LEU A 13 -0.24 -4.87 11.87
C LEU A 13 -1.43 -5.82 11.74
N LYS A 14 -2.44 -5.65 12.58
CA LYS A 14 -3.63 -6.48 12.65
C LYS A 14 -4.83 -5.63 13.06
N TYR A 15 -5.91 -5.64 12.27
CA TYR A 15 -7.17 -5.02 12.65
C TYR A 15 -8.01 -6.03 13.45
N THR A 16 -8.39 -5.68 14.67
CA THR A 16 -9.14 -6.56 15.58
C THR A 16 -10.65 -6.37 15.50
N GLY A 17 -11.14 -5.52 14.58
CA GLY A 17 -12.57 -5.26 14.45
C GLY A 17 -13.07 -4.12 15.34
N VAL A 18 -12.20 -3.21 15.77
CA VAL A 18 -12.60 -2.10 16.63
C VAL A 18 -13.15 -0.94 15.79
N LYS A 19 -14.28 -0.37 16.21
CA LYS A 19 -14.77 0.90 15.64
C LYS A 19 -14.00 2.08 16.24
N PHE A 20 -13.56 3.01 15.41
CA PHE A 20 -12.76 4.17 15.85
C PHE A 20 -13.57 5.30 16.49
N LYS A 21 -14.84 5.05 16.81
CA LYS A 21 -15.70 5.97 17.57
C LYS A 21 -15.70 5.70 19.07
N ASP A 22 -15.22 4.54 19.51
CA ASP A 22 -15.24 4.11 20.91
C ASP A 22 -13.87 4.37 21.56
N GLU A 23 -13.86 5.07 22.70
CA GLU A 23 -12.65 5.21 23.50
C GLU A 23 -12.35 3.90 24.22
N ASP A 24 -11.15 3.37 23.99
CA ASP A 24 -10.65 2.27 24.79
C ASP A 24 -9.65 2.79 25.84
N GLY A 25 -10.17 3.02 27.05
CA GLY A 25 -9.35 3.39 28.21
C GLY A 25 -8.74 2.19 28.94
N SER A 26 -8.93 0.95 28.47
CA SER A 26 -8.46 -0.26 29.17
C SER A 26 -6.97 -0.53 29.02
N VAL A 27 -6.32 0.10 28.04
CA VAL A 27 -4.89 -0.04 27.74
C VAL A 27 -4.17 1.31 27.89
N HIS A 28 -2.93 1.28 28.36
CA HIS A 28 -2.10 2.46 28.60
C HIS A 28 -0.67 2.27 28.05
N GLY A 29 0.10 3.35 27.97
CA GLY A 29 1.51 3.31 27.57
C GLY A 29 1.72 2.69 26.18
N MET A 30 2.75 1.84 26.04
CA MET A 30 3.08 1.17 24.77
C MET A 30 1.97 0.26 24.28
N GLU A 31 1.19 -0.36 25.16
CA GLU A 31 0.10 -1.25 24.77
C GLU A 31 -1.01 -0.49 24.02
N ALA A 32 -1.38 0.69 24.55
CA ALA A 32 -2.33 1.58 23.89
C ALA A 32 -1.84 2.07 22.53
N LEU A 33 -0.56 2.49 22.45
CA LEU A 33 0.05 2.90 21.19
C LEU A 33 0.04 1.75 20.18
N ARG A 34 0.54 0.56 20.57
CA ARG A 34 0.61 -0.63 19.71
C ARG A 34 -0.75 -1.03 19.18
N LYS A 35 -1.78 -1.02 20.03
CA LYS A 35 -3.15 -1.29 19.62
C LYS A 35 -3.60 -0.29 18.55
N ASN A 36 -3.63 1.00 18.87
CA ASN A 36 -4.15 2.04 17.97
C ASN A 36 -3.36 2.12 16.65
N PHE A 37 -2.03 2.02 16.74
CA PHE A 37 -1.14 2.04 15.60
C PHE A 37 -1.31 0.80 14.72
N SER A 38 -1.44 -0.38 15.32
CA SER A 38 -1.64 -1.63 14.60
C SER A 38 -2.96 -1.64 13.84
N GLU A 39 -4.06 -1.20 14.46
CA GLU A 39 -5.37 -1.14 13.80
C GLU A 39 -5.34 -0.20 12.58
N MET A 40 -4.88 1.04 12.74
CA MET A 40 -4.85 2.01 11.63
C MET A 40 -3.81 1.65 10.57
N GLY A 41 -2.63 1.21 10.99
CA GLY A 41 -1.57 0.77 10.10
C GLY A 41 -1.99 -0.44 9.26
N ALA A 42 -2.73 -1.40 9.84
CA ALA A 42 -3.27 -2.54 9.11
C ALA A 42 -4.23 -2.11 8.00
N LEU A 43 -5.16 -1.21 8.30
CA LEU A 43 -6.11 -0.70 7.31
C LEU A 43 -5.40 0.08 6.20
N ALA A 44 -4.47 0.98 6.55
CA ALA A 44 -3.72 1.77 5.57
C ALA A 44 -2.89 0.89 4.63
N ILE A 45 -2.09 -0.03 5.16
CA ILE A 45 -1.22 -0.87 4.34
C ILE A 45 -2.04 -1.81 3.45
N ARG A 46 -3.13 -2.39 3.94
CA ARG A 46 -3.95 -3.28 3.12
C ARG A 46 -4.65 -2.56 1.99
N LEU A 47 -5.23 -1.39 2.29
CA LEU A 47 -5.84 -0.58 1.24
C LEU A 47 -4.81 -0.25 0.17
N GLN A 48 -3.61 0.18 0.57
CA GLN A 48 -2.52 0.44 -0.37
C GLN A 48 -2.24 -0.78 -1.24
N LEU A 49 -2.06 -1.97 -0.66
CA LEU A 49 -1.75 -3.20 -1.39
C LEU A 49 -2.89 -3.65 -2.31
N SER A 50 -4.15 -3.41 -1.95
CA SER A 50 -5.29 -3.70 -2.83
C SER A 50 -5.33 -2.76 -4.03
N LEU A 51 -5.15 -1.45 -3.81
CA LEU A 51 -5.08 -0.46 -4.88
C LEU A 51 -3.86 -0.69 -5.80
N ALA A 52 -2.75 -1.09 -5.19
CA ALA A 52 -1.50 -1.49 -5.84
C ALA A 52 -1.71 -2.64 -6.83
N GLN A 53 -2.34 -3.71 -6.34
CA GLN A 53 -2.62 -4.90 -7.14
C GLN A 53 -3.51 -4.57 -8.33
N PHE A 54 -4.51 -3.70 -8.16
CA PHE A 54 -5.34 -3.27 -9.29
C PHE A 54 -4.49 -2.64 -10.39
N SER A 55 -3.65 -1.68 -10.03
CA SER A 55 -2.80 -0.96 -10.98
C SER A 55 -1.81 -1.91 -11.67
N ALA A 56 -1.18 -2.80 -10.89
CA ALA A 56 -0.29 -3.85 -11.39
C ALA A 56 -0.95 -4.88 -12.32
N LEU A 57 -2.27 -4.98 -12.32
CA LEU A 57 -3.01 -5.88 -13.21
C LEU A 57 -3.48 -5.15 -14.48
N ILE A 58 -3.87 -3.88 -14.39
CA ILE A 58 -4.39 -3.08 -15.51
C ILE A 58 -3.27 -2.47 -16.36
N GLU A 59 -2.26 -1.87 -15.75
CA GLU A 59 -1.23 -1.12 -16.50
C GLU A 59 -0.43 -1.99 -17.48
N PRO A 60 -0.01 -3.23 -17.14
CA PRO A 60 0.68 -4.11 -18.11
C PRO A 60 -0.17 -4.53 -19.31
N VAL A 61 -1.49 -4.35 -19.25
CA VAL A 61 -2.39 -4.58 -20.39
C VAL A 61 -2.33 -3.41 -21.39
N CYS A 62 -1.88 -2.23 -20.94
CA CYS A 62 -1.90 -1.00 -21.72
C CYS A 62 -0.49 -0.47 -22.08
N GLU A 63 0.57 -1.07 -21.53
CA GLU A 63 1.96 -0.67 -21.74
C GLU A 63 2.92 -1.85 -21.93
N GLU A 64 3.63 -1.87 -23.06
CA GLU A 64 4.62 -2.90 -23.37
C GLU A 64 5.85 -2.82 -22.43
N ASN A 65 6.34 -1.61 -22.17
CA ASN A 65 7.52 -1.36 -21.33
C ASN A 65 7.17 -1.19 -19.85
N TYR A 66 6.13 -1.88 -19.37
CA TYR A 66 5.70 -1.77 -17.99
C TYR A 66 6.83 -2.11 -16.99
N GLU A 67 7.76 -3.01 -17.32
CA GLU A 67 8.87 -3.34 -16.42
C GLU A 67 9.75 -2.12 -16.08
N GLU A 68 10.02 -1.24 -17.04
CA GLU A 68 10.75 0.01 -16.81
C GLU A 68 9.96 0.97 -15.93
N ASN A 69 8.64 0.80 -15.95
CA ASN A 69 7.67 1.69 -15.36
C ASN A 69 6.75 1.05 -14.31
N SER A 70 7.24 -0.01 -13.66
CA SER A 70 6.37 -0.89 -12.89
C SER A 70 5.89 -0.26 -11.58
N VAL A 71 4.76 -0.67 -11.02
CA VAL A 71 4.22 -0.14 -9.74
C VAL A 71 5.08 -0.49 -8.51
N GLU A 72 6.30 -0.94 -8.71
CA GLU A 72 7.31 -1.26 -7.74
C GLU A 72 8.56 -0.36 -7.84
N HIS A 73 8.62 0.56 -8.79
CA HIS A 73 9.72 1.52 -8.90
C HIS A 73 9.42 2.80 -8.11
N THR A 74 10.46 3.52 -7.64
CA THR A 74 10.23 4.79 -6.93
C THR A 74 9.81 5.88 -7.91
N ALA A 75 8.66 6.52 -7.67
CA ALA A 75 8.20 7.65 -8.48
C ALA A 75 8.61 9.02 -7.88
N GLU A 76 8.75 10.02 -8.75
CA GLU A 76 9.05 11.39 -8.33
C GLU A 76 7.84 12.07 -7.66
N GLY A 77 6.61 11.80 -8.11
CA GLY A 77 5.39 12.41 -7.57
C GLY A 77 5.05 13.79 -8.16
N LYS A 78 4.32 14.62 -7.39
CA LYS A 78 3.61 15.87 -7.80
C LYS A 78 2.33 15.61 -8.63
N ASN A 79 1.67 16.68 -9.06
CA ASN A 79 0.59 16.63 -10.04
C ASN A 79 1.25 16.29 -11.38
N GLN A 80 1.11 15.05 -11.86
CA GLN A 80 1.59 14.65 -13.18
C GLN A 80 0.38 14.43 -14.11
N PRO A 81 -0.20 15.51 -14.67
CA PRO A 81 -1.39 15.41 -15.52
C PRO A 81 -1.11 14.69 -16.86
N ASP A 82 0.16 14.47 -17.18
CA ASP A 82 0.70 13.87 -18.40
C ASP A 82 0.97 12.35 -18.31
N VAL A 83 0.79 11.71 -17.14
CA VAL A 83 0.94 10.23 -16.96
C VAL A 83 -0.14 9.44 -17.71
N PHE A 84 -1.26 10.10 -18.02
CA PHE A 84 -2.27 9.64 -18.97
C PHE A 84 -2.36 10.55 -20.19
N GLY A 85 -1.30 11.31 -20.48
CA GLY A 85 -1.23 12.15 -21.65
C GLY A 85 -1.40 11.27 -22.87
N LEU A 86 -2.58 11.35 -23.52
CA LEU A 86 -2.77 10.83 -24.86
C LEU A 86 -1.71 11.50 -25.72
N SER A 87 -0.64 10.79 -26.08
CA SER A 87 0.34 11.31 -27.01
C SER A 87 -0.45 11.68 -28.27
N LYS A 88 -0.42 12.96 -28.64
CA LYS A 88 -1.13 13.44 -29.84
C LYS A 88 -0.63 12.74 -31.11
N GLY A 89 0.52 12.06 -31.05
CA GLY A 89 0.95 11.06 -32.00
C GLY A 89 0.70 9.65 -31.44
N GLY A 90 -0.21 8.91 -32.07
CA GLY A 90 -0.55 7.53 -31.76
C GLY A 90 -1.71 7.08 -32.66
N SER A 91 -1.85 5.78 -32.89
CA SER A 91 -3.03 5.25 -33.59
C SER A 91 -4.29 5.47 -32.76
N THR A 92 -5.47 5.41 -33.40
CA THR A 92 -6.77 5.48 -32.70
C THR A 92 -6.88 4.39 -31.63
N VAL A 93 -6.39 3.17 -31.93
CA VAL A 93 -6.41 2.03 -31.00
C VAL A 93 -5.63 2.36 -29.74
N LEU A 94 -4.40 2.88 -29.88
CA LEU A 94 -3.55 3.26 -28.75
C LEU A 94 -4.19 4.36 -27.91
N GLN A 95 -4.74 5.39 -28.54
CA GLN A 95 -5.41 6.49 -27.85
C GLN A 95 -6.64 6.02 -27.06
N ASP A 96 -7.45 5.17 -27.68
CA ASP A 96 -8.62 4.61 -27.03
C ASP A 96 -8.23 3.66 -25.88
N THR A 97 -7.20 2.83 -26.03
CA THR A 97 -6.68 1.98 -24.94
C THR A 97 -6.19 2.84 -23.78
N LYS A 98 -5.49 3.95 -24.04
CA LYS A 98 -5.04 4.89 -23.00
C LYS A 98 -6.19 5.63 -22.32
N LEU A 99 -7.27 5.94 -23.05
CA LEU A 99 -8.50 6.47 -22.46
C LEU A 99 -9.11 5.44 -21.50
N LEU A 100 -9.28 4.19 -21.94
CA LEU A 100 -9.81 3.11 -21.10
C LEU A 100 -8.97 2.91 -19.83
N GLU A 101 -7.64 2.92 -19.97
CA GLU A 101 -6.72 2.83 -18.84
C GLU A 101 -6.95 4.00 -17.87
N LYS A 102 -7.06 5.23 -18.39
CA LYS A 102 -7.34 6.42 -17.57
C LYS A 102 -8.63 6.34 -16.80
N SER A 103 -9.73 6.02 -17.50
CA SER A 103 -11.06 5.99 -16.91
C SER A 103 -11.17 4.85 -15.88
N SER A 104 -10.53 3.71 -16.10
CA SER A 104 -10.57 2.57 -15.16
C SER A 104 -9.97 2.88 -13.78
N HIS A 105 -9.00 3.79 -13.69
CA HIS A 105 -8.36 4.18 -12.43
C HIS A 105 -9.13 5.23 -11.63
N TYR A 106 -10.26 5.72 -12.15
CA TYR A 106 -10.98 6.84 -11.54
C TYR A 106 -11.36 6.62 -10.06
N SER A 107 -11.85 5.41 -9.70
CA SER A 107 -12.27 5.07 -8.33
C SER A 107 -11.08 4.90 -7.36
N ILE A 108 -9.87 4.77 -7.89
CA ILE A 108 -8.63 4.76 -7.10
C ILE A 108 -8.23 6.20 -6.77
N GLY A 109 -8.30 7.12 -7.73
CA GLY A 109 -7.96 8.53 -7.56
C GLY A 109 -7.50 9.20 -8.85
N LYS A 110 -7.64 10.54 -8.94
CA LYS A 110 -7.15 11.34 -10.09
C LYS A 110 -5.64 11.47 -10.11
N GLY A 111 -4.99 11.39 -8.94
CA GLY A 111 -3.66 10.88 -8.95
C GLY A 111 -3.77 9.45 -9.45
N LYS A 112 -3.43 9.17 -10.73
CA LYS A 112 -2.89 7.85 -11.16
C LYS A 112 -1.64 7.42 -10.36
N ILE A 113 -1.46 8.12 -9.27
CA ILE A 113 -0.36 8.50 -8.47
C ILE A 113 -0.91 8.21 -7.09
N LEU A 114 -1.05 6.95 -6.70
CA LEU A 114 -1.10 6.63 -5.27
C LEU A 114 0.23 6.93 -4.57
N ASN A 115 1.03 7.84 -5.13
CA ASN A 115 2.48 7.86 -5.23
C ASN A 115 3.12 7.12 -6.44
N GLU A 116 2.34 6.99 -7.53
CA GLU A 116 2.50 6.26 -8.82
C GLU A 116 2.79 4.76 -8.76
N ARG A 117 3.48 4.27 -7.73
CA ARG A 117 3.99 2.88 -7.73
C ARG A 117 4.06 2.30 -6.33
N ASN A 118 3.00 2.48 -5.55
CA ASN A 118 2.85 1.92 -4.19
C ASN A 118 4.00 2.16 -3.22
N GLN A 119 4.73 3.25 -3.43
CA GLN A 119 5.94 3.60 -2.73
C GLN A 119 5.85 5.02 -2.20
N ALA A 120 6.66 5.40 -1.22
CA ALA A 120 6.64 6.79 -0.74
C ALA A 120 7.12 7.75 -1.85
N LEU A 121 6.34 8.80 -2.18
CA LEU A 121 6.75 9.83 -3.15
C LEU A 121 7.95 10.62 -2.67
N LYS A 122 8.72 11.10 -3.64
CA LYS A 122 9.59 12.26 -3.42
C LYS A 122 8.74 13.51 -3.19
N TYR A 123 7.72 13.82 -3.99
CA TYR A 123 6.88 15.01 -3.79
C TYR A 123 5.38 14.68 -3.68
N PRO A 124 4.63 15.26 -2.72
CA PRO A 124 3.23 14.93 -2.53
C PRO A 124 2.37 15.48 -3.69
N ASN A 125 1.26 14.80 -3.98
CA ASN A 125 0.23 15.33 -4.87
C ASN A 125 -0.40 16.59 -4.24
N THR A 126 -0.64 17.62 -5.05
CA THR A 126 -1.24 18.90 -4.64
C THR A 126 -2.62 19.12 -5.26
N GLU A 127 -3.13 18.18 -6.05
CA GLU A 127 -4.54 18.18 -6.50
C GLU A 127 -5.48 17.65 -5.41
N ASP A 128 -6.76 18.00 -5.53
CA ASP A 128 -7.82 17.47 -4.68
C ASP A 128 -7.95 15.95 -4.84
N LEU A 129 -7.29 15.21 -3.94
CA LEU A 129 -7.33 13.75 -3.87
C LEU A 129 -8.77 13.23 -3.79
N ARG A 130 -9.02 12.10 -4.45
CA ARG A 130 -10.33 11.42 -4.53
C ARG A 130 -10.17 9.89 -4.44
N GLY A 131 -11.26 9.16 -4.28
CA GLY A 131 -11.26 7.70 -4.39
C GLY A 131 -10.54 7.00 -3.24
N GLY A 132 -10.04 5.79 -3.51
CA GLY A 132 -9.23 5.01 -2.57
C GLY A 132 -7.99 5.74 -2.05
N GLU A 133 -7.38 6.61 -2.85
CA GLU A 133 -6.21 7.43 -2.50
C GLU A 133 -6.50 8.40 -1.35
N ALA A 134 -7.61 9.14 -1.44
CA ALA A 134 -8.00 10.09 -0.38
C ALA A 134 -8.27 9.39 0.95
N ILE A 135 -8.82 8.18 0.90
CA ILE A 135 -9.12 7.36 2.08
C ILE A 135 -7.83 6.84 2.69
N TRP A 136 -6.94 6.31 1.86
CA TRP A 136 -5.62 5.86 2.29
C TRP A 136 -4.84 6.99 2.97
N ASP A 137 -4.74 8.16 2.34
CA ASP A 137 -4.00 9.30 2.90
C ASP A 137 -4.58 9.74 4.25
N THR A 138 -5.91 9.78 4.36
CA THR A 138 -6.60 10.12 5.62
C THR A 138 -6.24 9.14 6.75
N ILE A 139 -6.24 7.82 6.48
CA ILE A 139 -5.89 6.80 7.49
C ILE A 139 -4.38 6.81 7.76
N HIS A 140 -3.55 6.94 6.73
CA HIS A 140 -2.10 6.88 6.84
C HIS A 140 -1.51 8.11 7.54
N PHE A 141 -2.17 9.28 7.45
CA PHE A 141 -1.78 10.49 8.14
C PHE A 141 -1.60 10.29 9.65
N SER A 142 -2.47 9.53 10.32
CA SER A 142 -2.33 9.28 11.76
C SER A 142 -1.12 8.42 12.12
N VAL A 143 -0.75 7.50 11.23
CA VAL A 143 0.45 6.68 11.39
C VAL A 143 1.70 7.58 11.42
N TRP A 144 1.76 8.59 10.54
CA TRP A 144 2.84 9.59 10.55
C TRP A 144 2.79 10.56 11.72
N GLN A 145 1.60 10.89 12.22
CA GLN A 145 1.46 11.78 13.38
C GLN A 145 2.21 11.28 14.61
N THR A 146 2.34 9.96 14.79
CA THR A 146 3.16 9.34 15.84
C THR A 146 4.61 9.84 15.79
N GLY A 147 5.21 9.87 14.59
CA GLY A 147 6.59 10.35 14.40
C GLY A 147 6.72 11.88 14.40
N ILE A 148 5.72 12.60 13.87
CA ILE A 148 5.71 14.07 13.83
C ILE A 148 5.56 14.66 15.24
N SER A 149 4.72 14.04 16.06
CA SER A 149 4.41 14.51 17.41
C SER A 149 5.48 14.17 18.45
N LEU A 150 6.40 13.24 18.13
CA LEU A 150 7.41 12.72 19.06
C LEU A 150 8.22 13.82 19.75
N SER A 151 8.75 14.78 18.99
CA SER A 151 9.49 15.94 19.54
C SER A 151 8.67 16.70 20.58
N SER A 152 7.41 17.04 20.27
CA SER A 152 6.58 17.83 21.18
C SER A 152 6.16 17.02 22.41
N LYS A 153 5.86 15.72 22.25
CA LYS A 153 5.40 14.86 23.34
C LYS A 153 6.54 14.54 24.31
N LEU A 154 7.75 14.26 23.81
CA LEU A 154 8.94 14.15 24.64
C LEU A 154 9.19 15.45 25.43
N SER A 155 9.17 16.61 24.76
CA SER A 155 9.39 17.90 25.42
C SER A 155 8.37 18.18 26.54
N LYS A 156 7.08 17.92 26.28
CA LYS A 156 6.00 18.09 27.26
C LYS A 156 6.11 17.14 28.45
N GLN A 157 6.74 15.98 28.27
CA GLN A 157 6.98 15.00 29.32
C GLN A 157 8.33 15.21 30.02
N GLY A 158 8.97 16.38 29.87
CA GLY A 158 10.17 16.76 30.62
C GLY A 158 11.46 16.13 30.09
N PHE A 159 11.50 15.76 28.82
CA PHE A 159 12.75 15.47 28.12
C PHE A 159 13.36 16.79 27.63
N LEU A 160 14.63 17.00 27.92
CA LEU A 160 15.38 18.21 27.56
C LEU A 160 16.48 17.84 26.58
N TYR A 161 16.59 18.62 25.51
CA TYR A 161 17.73 18.56 24.61
C TYR A 161 18.84 19.44 25.17
N LEU A 162 20.05 18.91 25.27
CA LEU A 162 21.26 19.63 25.68
C LEU A 162 21.99 20.08 24.43
N CYS A 163 22.00 21.38 24.17
CA CYS A 163 22.58 21.96 22.96
C CYS A 163 24.09 21.74 22.93
N HIS A 164 24.65 21.27 21.81
CA HIS A 164 26.10 21.10 21.69
C HIS A 164 26.82 22.45 21.89
N PRO A 165 27.70 22.61 22.89
CA PRO A 165 28.37 23.87 23.15
C PRO A 165 29.36 24.23 22.03
N LYS A 166 29.65 25.53 21.87
CA LYS A 166 30.60 26.02 20.87
C LYS A 166 32.04 25.61 21.23
N GLY A 167 32.80 25.19 20.22
CA GLY A 167 34.23 24.86 20.37
C GLY A 167 34.52 23.51 21.04
N ILE A 168 33.50 22.68 21.25
CA ILE A 168 33.66 21.32 21.78
C ILE A 168 34.08 20.39 20.64
N ASP A 169 35.21 19.71 20.82
CA ASP A 169 35.70 18.67 19.91
C ASP A 169 35.20 17.26 20.31
N SER A 170 35.60 16.25 19.55
CA SER A 170 35.16 14.87 19.77
C SER A 170 35.64 14.28 21.11
N GLN A 171 36.81 14.68 21.62
CA GLN A 171 37.33 14.20 22.91
C GLN A 171 36.55 14.82 24.06
N GLN A 172 36.29 16.12 24.00
CA GLN A 172 35.49 16.83 24.98
C GLN A 172 34.02 16.35 24.96
N TYR A 173 33.47 16.05 23.80
CA TYR A 173 32.14 15.45 23.69
C TYR A 173 32.05 14.10 24.40
N GLN A 174 33.06 13.24 24.26
CA GLN A 174 33.12 11.96 24.98
C GLN A 174 33.23 12.16 26.49
N LEU A 175 34.05 13.12 26.94
CA LEU A 175 34.17 13.46 28.36
C LEU A 175 32.83 13.94 28.94
N ILE A 176 32.16 14.88 28.28
CA ILE A 176 30.83 15.36 28.69
C ILE A 176 29.83 14.21 28.72
N THR A 177 29.86 13.33 27.72
CA THR A 177 28.98 12.15 27.68
C THR A 177 29.19 11.28 28.92
N GLN A 178 30.43 11.00 29.31
CA GLN A 178 30.74 10.21 30.51
C GLN A 178 30.26 10.90 31.79
N GLU A 179 30.47 12.21 31.93
CA GLU A 179 29.97 12.98 33.09
C GLU A 179 28.43 12.92 33.17
N LEU A 180 27.74 13.05 32.03
CA LEU A 180 26.28 12.94 31.95
C LEU A 180 25.77 11.53 32.27
N GLU A 181 26.47 10.48 31.81
CA GLU A 181 26.14 9.07 32.10
C GLU A 181 26.30 8.75 33.60
N ASN A 182 27.34 9.29 34.23
CA ASN A 182 27.61 9.11 35.65
C ASN A 182 26.71 9.98 36.55
N GLY A 183 25.90 10.87 35.98
CA GLY A 183 25.07 11.82 36.72
C GLY A 183 25.87 12.94 37.39
N GLU A 184 27.08 13.22 36.91
CA GLU A 184 28.02 14.21 37.43
C GLU A 184 27.71 15.62 36.86
N TYR A 185 26.46 16.06 37.03
CA TYR A 185 26.00 17.35 36.54
C TYR A 185 24.82 17.92 37.35
N ASP A 186 24.67 19.24 37.27
CA ASP A 186 23.56 19.98 37.88
C ASP A 186 22.68 20.64 36.82
N ILE A 187 21.36 20.63 37.04
CA ILE A 187 20.39 21.41 36.26
C ILE A 187 20.10 22.68 37.04
N ILE A 188 20.47 23.82 36.49
CA ILE A 188 20.35 25.14 37.11
C ILE A 188 19.37 25.98 36.30
N THR A 189 18.50 26.73 36.97
CA THR A 189 17.60 27.70 36.30
C THR A 189 18.21 29.09 36.42
N GLU A 190 18.62 29.67 35.30
CA GLU A 190 19.14 31.03 35.19
C GLU A 190 18.27 31.85 34.22
N HIS A 191 17.75 33.00 34.68
CA HIS A 191 16.99 33.94 33.82
C HIS A 191 15.86 33.26 33.02
N ASP A 192 15.06 32.42 33.69
CA ASP A 192 13.97 31.61 33.11
C ASP A 192 14.41 30.56 32.07
N LYS A 193 15.71 30.28 31.96
CA LYS A 193 16.28 29.21 31.13
C LYS A 193 16.94 28.15 31.99
N LYS A 194 16.74 26.88 31.63
CA LYS A 194 17.47 25.77 32.26
C LYS A 194 18.82 25.60 31.56
N ILE A 195 19.87 25.44 32.34
CA ILE A 195 21.22 25.11 31.89
C ILE A 195 21.68 23.86 32.63
N VAL A 196 22.57 23.09 31.99
CA VAL A 196 23.26 21.96 32.61
C VAL A 196 24.70 22.34 32.83
N LYS A 197 25.18 22.20 34.07
CA LYS A 197 26.59 22.40 34.42
C LYS A 197 27.21 21.07 34.78
N THR A 198 28.20 20.64 34.00
CA THR A 198 28.91 19.38 34.26
C THR A 198 30.02 19.56 35.29
N HIS A 199 30.56 18.46 35.83
CA HIS A 199 31.64 18.49 36.82
C HIS A 199 32.92 19.20 36.31
N SER A 200 33.28 19.00 35.05
CA SER A 200 34.36 19.73 34.36
C SER A 200 34.10 21.24 34.19
N GLY A 201 32.93 21.73 34.60
CA GLY A 201 32.57 23.15 34.60
C GLY A 201 31.98 23.64 33.28
N ILE A 202 31.67 22.74 32.34
CA ILE A 202 31.06 23.08 31.06
C ILE A 202 29.59 23.43 31.30
N VAL A 203 29.17 24.59 30.79
CA VAL A 203 27.79 25.05 30.84
C VAL A 203 27.12 24.79 29.49
N ILE A 204 26.02 24.06 29.53
CA ILE A 204 25.29 23.57 28.38
C ILE A 204 23.87 24.16 28.42
N GLU A 205 23.48 24.88 27.38
CA GLU A 205 22.11 25.38 27.26
C GLU A 205 21.14 24.24 26.99
N THR A 206 19.92 24.34 27.53
CA THR A 206 18.85 23.39 27.24
C THR A 206 17.80 23.95 26.29
N SER A 207 17.17 23.08 25.51
CA SER A 207 15.98 23.38 24.72
C SER A 207 14.95 22.26 24.81
N GLY A 208 13.74 22.50 24.30
CA GLY A 208 12.85 21.39 23.93
C GLY A 208 13.50 20.52 22.86
N ILE A 209 13.05 19.26 22.74
CA ILE A 209 13.52 18.34 21.71
C ILE A 209 13.33 18.98 20.34
N PRO A 210 14.38 19.08 19.50
CA PRO A 210 14.30 19.77 18.22
C PRO A 210 13.17 19.20 17.37
N SER A 211 12.37 20.09 16.79
CA SER A 211 11.43 19.70 15.75
C SER A 211 12.20 19.41 14.46
N ASN A 212 11.57 18.67 13.57
CA ASN A 212 12.11 18.27 12.28
C ASN A 212 12.65 19.40 11.36
N THR A 213 12.23 20.66 11.49
CA THR A 213 12.80 21.82 10.77
C THR A 213 14.14 22.28 11.34
N LYS A 214 14.49 21.81 12.53
CA LYS A 214 15.74 22.14 13.22
C LYS A 214 16.78 21.02 13.11
N ILE A 215 16.53 20.01 12.27
CA ILE A 215 17.41 18.85 12.09
C ILE A 215 17.80 18.80 10.60
N ASP A 216 19.07 19.05 10.32
CA ASP A 216 19.70 18.95 9.01
C ASP A 216 20.64 17.75 8.93
N LEU A 217 21.05 17.40 7.71
CA LEU A 217 21.91 16.26 7.40
C LEU A 217 23.12 16.73 6.58
N ASP A 218 24.30 16.40 7.07
CA ASP A 218 25.59 16.81 6.51
C ASP A 218 26.45 15.58 6.20
N PRO A 219 26.25 14.95 5.03
CA PRO A 219 26.99 13.75 4.64
C PRO A 219 28.47 14.02 4.32
N GLU A 220 28.85 15.28 4.17
CA GLU A 220 30.24 15.69 3.90
C GLU A 220 31.00 16.00 5.20
N HIS A 221 30.34 15.98 6.36
CA HIS A 221 30.93 16.25 7.67
C HIS A 221 31.66 17.62 7.75
N THR A 222 31.08 18.63 7.12
CA THR A 222 31.58 20.01 7.10
C THR A 222 31.19 20.82 8.34
N GLN A 223 30.04 20.47 8.95
CA GLN A 223 29.41 21.13 10.08
C GLN A 223 29.29 20.21 11.31
N THR A 224 29.52 18.92 11.14
CA THR A 224 29.55 17.93 12.23
C THR A 224 30.73 16.97 12.06
N TYR A 225 31.41 16.68 13.17
CA TYR A 225 32.45 15.64 13.22
C TYR A 225 31.88 14.25 13.55
N GLN A 226 30.57 14.15 13.80
CA GLN A 226 29.92 12.89 14.19
C GLN A 226 29.53 12.08 12.96
N ASP A 227 29.77 10.76 13.01
CA ASP A 227 29.47 9.81 11.93
C ASP A 227 27.98 9.75 11.54
N ASN A 228 27.10 10.13 12.46
CA ASN A 228 25.65 10.18 12.22
C ASN A 228 25.24 11.29 11.22
N GLY A 229 26.12 12.27 10.96
CA GLY A 229 25.89 13.36 10.02
C GLY A 229 24.76 14.32 10.41
N PHE A 230 24.29 14.31 11.66
CA PHE A 230 23.22 15.20 12.12
C PHE A 230 23.74 16.58 12.50
N VAL A 231 23.00 17.61 12.07
CA VAL A 231 23.23 19.01 12.42
C VAL A 231 21.96 19.60 13.01
N ILE A 232 22.05 20.23 14.19
CA ILE A 232 20.90 20.71 14.96
C ILE A 232 20.89 22.24 15.06
N ASN A 233 19.78 22.84 14.64
CA ASN A 233 19.56 24.29 14.54
C ASN A 233 18.59 24.79 15.61
N VAL A 234 18.92 24.57 16.89
CA VAL A 234 18.12 25.07 18.03
C VAL A 234 18.62 26.39 18.60
N ASN A 235 19.91 26.69 18.39
CA ASN A 235 20.60 27.89 18.86
C ASN A 235 20.94 28.83 17.69
N ALA A 236 21.66 29.93 17.97
CA ALA A 236 22.00 30.95 16.98
C ALA A 236 22.87 30.44 15.80
N GLN A 237 23.51 29.27 15.92
CA GLN A 237 24.30 28.65 14.85
C GLN A 237 24.02 27.14 14.79
N PRO A 238 24.08 26.53 13.58
CA PRO A 238 24.10 25.08 13.41
C PRO A 238 25.24 24.44 14.21
N ALA A 239 24.97 23.30 14.82
CA ALA A 239 25.94 22.57 15.63
C ALA A 239 25.79 21.06 15.45
N PRO A 240 26.82 20.25 15.79
CA PRO A 240 26.68 18.80 15.90
C PRO A 240 25.55 18.42 16.87
N MET A 241 25.06 17.19 16.78
CA MET A 241 24.04 16.71 17.70
C MET A 241 24.59 16.64 19.14
N GLY A 242 23.89 17.29 20.07
CA GLY A 242 24.11 17.16 21.52
C GLY A 242 23.35 15.99 22.14
N TRP A 243 22.95 16.14 23.39
CA TRP A 243 22.41 15.05 24.21
C TRP A 243 20.93 15.21 24.52
N ILE A 244 20.28 14.16 25.02
CA ILE A 244 18.92 14.24 25.56
C ILE A 244 18.93 13.69 26.98
N ILE A 245 18.39 14.45 27.93
CA ILE A 245 18.22 14.01 29.31
C ILE A 245 16.73 14.02 29.70
N LYS A 246 16.38 13.17 30.66
CA LYS A 246 15.08 13.24 31.34
C LYS A 246 15.23 14.05 32.64
N GLU A 247 14.55 15.18 32.71
CA GLU A 247 14.71 16.13 33.82
C GLU A 247 14.39 15.50 35.18
N SER A 248 13.28 14.75 35.27
CA SER A 248 12.75 14.25 36.53
C SER A 248 13.64 13.23 37.23
N ASN A 249 14.45 12.48 36.49
CA ASN A 249 15.33 11.44 37.04
C ASN A 249 16.81 11.69 36.76
N LYS A 250 17.15 12.84 36.15
CA LYS A 250 18.52 13.21 35.73
C LYS A 250 19.26 12.10 34.98
N LYS A 251 18.54 11.31 34.16
CA LYS A 251 19.16 10.27 33.34
C LYS A 251 19.45 10.78 31.93
N LEU A 252 20.65 10.47 31.44
CA LEU A 252 21.02 10.61 30.04
C LEU A 252 20.36 9.51 29.20
N ILE A 253 19.69 9.90 28.11
CA ILE A 253 19.33 8.95 27.05
C ILE A 253 20.61 8.51 26.37
N LYS A 254 20.86 7.19 26.33
CA LYS A 254 22.05 6.65 25.66
C LYS A 254 22.22 7.27 24.27
N PRO A 255 23.43 7.67 23.87
CA PRO A 255 23.65 8.37 22.59
C PRO A 255 23.02 7.66 21.38
N GLU A 256 23.10 6.33 21.32
CA GLU A 256 22.48 5.49 20.28
C GLU A 256 20.96 5.70 20.17
N TYR A 257 20.25 5.76 21.29
CA TYR A 257 18.80 5.98 21.31
C TYR A 257 18.45 7.45 21.04
N ALA A 258 19.27 8.38 21.53
CA ALA A 258 19.10 9.79 21.21
C ALA A 258 19.20 10.02 19.69
N GLU A 259 20.19 9.41 19.03
CA GLU A 259 20.32 9.45 17.57
C GLU A 259 19.07 8.90 16.86
N ASP A 260 18.54 7.77 17.33
CA ASP A 260 17.32 7.18 16.76
C ASP A 260 16.08 8.08 16.97
N ILE A 261 15.96 8.79 18.09
CA ILE A 261 14.90 9.80 18.29
C ILE A 261 15.00 10.89 17.23
N ILE A 262 16.19 11.47 17.06
CA ILE A 262 16.44 12.54 16.08
C ILE A 262 16.19 12.04 14.65
N ARG A 263 16.61 10.81 14.35
CA ARG A 263 16.38 10.13 13.07
C ARG A 263 14.89 9.97 12.78
N VAL A 264 14.11 9.45 13.73
CA VAL A 264 12.65 9.28 13.60
C VAL A 264 11.96 10.62 13.38
N ILE A 265 12.31 11.65 14.16
CA ILE A 265 11.76 13.00 14.00
C ILE A 265 12.10 13.57 12.61
N ARG A 266 13.33 13.35 12.12
CA ARG A 266 13.75 13.84 10.80
C ARG A 266 13.02 13.12 9.67
N ILE A 267 12.86 11.80 9.76
CA ILE A 267 12.15 10.98 8.77
C ILE A 267 10.68 11.41 8.65
N SER A 268 10.02 11.72 9.78
CA SER A 268 8.57 11.95 9.84
C SER A 268 8.05 13.21 9.12
N LYS A 269 8.90 14.20 8.80
CA LYS A 269 8.47 15.45 8.13
C LYS A 269 8.52 15.42 6.61
N SER A 270 9.40 14.60 6.05
CA SER A 270 9.80 14.79 4.64
C SER A 270 9.77 13.52 3.82
N GLY A 271 9.65 12.35 4.47
CA GLY A 271 9.94 11.10 3.80
C GLY A 271 11.42 11.02 3.47
N PHE A 272 12.03 9.92 3.86
CA PHE A 272 13.40 9.54 3.51
C PHE A 272 13.83 9.90 2.07
N ARG A 273 12.88 9.81 1.12
CA ARG A 273 13.10 9.87 -0.32
C ARG A 273 13.17 11.29 -0.91
N ARG A 274 12.83 12.34 -0.13
CA ARG A 274 13.09 13.75 -0.52
C ARG A 274 14.54 14.15 -0.46
N LEU A 275 15.33 13.38 0.28
CA LEU A 275 16.71 13.72 0.57
C LEU A 275 17.61 13.26 -0.58
N PRO A 276 18.69 14.01 -0.88
CA PRO A 276 19.79 13.48 -1.68
C PRO A 276 20.22 12.10 -1.15
N GLU A 277 20.60 11.18 -2.04
CA GLU A 277 20.92 9.80 -1.68
C GLU A 277 21.91 9.69 -0.51
N ALA A 278 22.93 10.55 -0.49
CA ALA A 278 23.92 10.63 0.59
C ALA A 278 23.29 10.98 1.95
N GLN A 279 22.36 11.94 1.98
CA GLN A 279 21.59 12.29 3.19
C GLN A 279 20.61 11.19 3.58
N GLY A 280 19.99 10.53 2.60
CA GLY A 280 19.16 9.35 2.81
C GLY A 280 19.95 8.26 3.54
N LYS A 281 21.14 7.89 3.05
CA LYS A 281 21.98 6.85 3.67
C LYS A 281 22.20 7.09 5.17
N LEU A 282 22.44 8.32 5.62
CA LEU A 282 22.58 8.66 7.05
C LEU A 282 21.36 8.28 7.90
N LEU A 283 20.16 8.44 7.35
CA LEU A 283 18.91 8.06 8.03
C LEU A 283 18.67 6.54 8.03
N MET A 284 19.42 5.73 7.27
CA MET A 284 19.33 4.27 7.27
C MET A 284 20.32 3.58 8.23
N LEU A 285 21.31 4.29 8.79
CA LEU A 285 22.45 3.68 9.51
C LEU A 285 22.18 3.22 10.96
N GLY A 286 20.97 3.39 11.51
CA GLY A 286 20.59 3.06 12.91
C GLY A 286 20.22 1.61 13.20
N LEU A 287 19.36 1.37 14.23
CA LEU A 287 18.68 0.08 14.56
C LEU A 287 17.93 -0.58 13.37
N MET A 288 17.97 0.03 12.19
CA MET A 288 17.59 -0.51 10.89
C MET A 288 18.56 -1.58 10.35
N LYS A 289 19.82 -1.63 10.82
CA LYS A 289 20.77 -2.73 10.54
C LYS A 289 20.30 -4.00 11.25
N GLY A 290 19.78 -4.97 10.49
CA GLY A 290 19.19 -6.22 11.00
C GLY A 290 17.74 -6.45 10.57
N ASN A 291 17.09 -5.44 9.99
CA ASN A 291 15.71 -5.54 9.46
C ASN A 291 15.66 -6.01 7.99
N GLU A 292 16.69 -6.70 7.50
CA GLU A 292 16.79 -7.20 6.12
C GLU A 292 15.70 -8.24 5.80
N HIS A 293 15.13 -8.87 6.83
CA HIS A 293 14.06 -9.88 6.71
C HIS A 293 12.64 -9.32 6.92
N ILE A 294 12.51 -8.01 7.18
CA ILE A 294 11.21 -7.37 7.38
C ILE A 294 10.56 -7.15 6.01
N LEU A 295 9.45 -7.85 5.78
CA LEU A 295 8.63 -7.75 4.56
C LEU A 295 8.30 -6.29 4.24
N HIS A 296 8.22 -5.94 2.95
CA HIS A 296 7.88 -4.60 2.45
C HIS A 296 6.55 -4.04 3.00
N THR A 297 5.70 -4.87 3.60
CA THR A 297 4.43 -4.51 4.24
C THR A 297 4.58 -3.94 5.66
N GLN A 298 5.79 -3.93 6.22
CA GLN A 298 6.12 -3.33 7.51
C GLN A 298 7.17 -2.24 7.30
N ASN A 299 6.80 -0.97 7.52
CA ASN A 299 7.74 0.14 7.41
C ASN A 299 8.85 -0.06 8.45
N ARG A 300 10.09 -0.22 7.98
CA ARG A 300 11.29 -0.44 8.83
C ARG A 300 11.45 0.66 9.88
N SER A 301 11.04 1.88 9.56
CA SER A 301 11.06 3.02 10.47
C SER A 301 10.07 2.84 11.63
N PHE A 302 8.89 2.25 11.38
CA PHE A 302 7.91 1.98 12.43
C PHE A 302 8.36 0.86 13.37
N ASN A 303 9.01 -0.19 12.85
CA ASN A 303 9.58 -1.23 13.72
C ASN A 303 10.75 -0.71 14.56
N ALA A 304 11.59 0.18 14.03
CA ALA A 304 12.60 0.86 14.84
C ALA A 304 11.97 1.80 15.89
N MET A 305 10.86 2.48 15.56
CA MET A 305 10.10 3.28 16.52
C MET A 305 9.56 2.43 17.67
N ASP A 306 9.01 1.24 17.43
CA ASP A 306 8.45 0.40 18.50
C ASP A 306 9.49 0.10 19.60
N ILE A 307 10.69 -0.33 19.17
CA ILE A 307 11.82 -0.66 20.05
C ILE A 307 12.24 0.55 20.87
N LEU A 308 12.43 1.68 20.18
CA LEU A 308 12.87 2.93 20.78
C LEU A 308 11.87 3.41 21.84
N LEU A 309 10.58 3.39 21.51
CA LEU A 309 9.52 3.85 22.40
C LEU A 309 9.35 2.94 23.62
N GLU A 310 9.51 1.62 23.46
CA GLU A 310 9.51 0.67 24.58
C GLU A 310 10.68 0.92 25.55
N ILE A 311 11.87 1.21 25.01
CA ILE A 311 13.04 1.58 25.83
C ILE A 311 12.79 2.91 26.54
N LEU A 312 12.24 3.91 25.85
CA LEU A 312 11.92 5.21 26.45
C LEU A 312 10.90 5.10 27.57
N GLU A 313 9.90 4.24 27.43
CA GLU A 313 8.93 3.95 28.48
C GLU A 313 9.61 3.27 29.68
N LYS A 314 10.29 2.13 29.45
CA LYS A 314 10.86 1.31 30.52
C LYS A 314 12.00 1.97 31.27
N GLU A 315 12.92 2.62 30.57
CA GLU A 315 14.16 3.15 31.17
C GLU A 315 14.04 4.61 31.61
N TYR A 316 13.19 5.39 30.94
CA TYR A 316 13.11 6.85 31.08
C TYR A 316 11.73 7.38 31.50
N GLY A 317 10.70 6.53 31.58
CA GLY A 317 9.36 6.92 32.03
C GLY A 317 8.61 7.80 31.02
N PHE A 318 8.88 7.63 29.73
CA PHE A 318 8.05 8.21 28.67
C PHE A 318 6.70 7.50 28.60
N ASP A 319 5.62 8.24 28.41
CA ASP A 319 4.28 7.73 28.12
C ASP A 319 3.99 7.84 26.61
N PRO A 320 4.18 6.76 25.84
CA PRO A 320 3.99 6.75 24.40
C PRO A 320 2.52 6.73 23.97
N SER A 321 1.56 6.48 24.88
CA SER A 321 0.13 6.49 24.54
C SER A 321 -0.33 7.84 23.98
N GLN A 322 0.35 8.91 24.37
CA GLN A 322 0.06 10.27 23.91
C GLN A 322 0.50 10.55 22.46
N LEU A 323 1.28 9.65 21.83
CA LEU A 323 1.66 9.80 20.42
C LEU A 323 0.50 9.47 19.47
N MET A 324 -0.42 8.62 19.92
CA MET A 324 -1.61 8.23 19.18
C MET A 324 -2.81 8.14 20.14
N ASP A 325 -3.16 9.30 20.68
CA ASP A 325 -4.25 9.45 21.64
C ASP A 325 -5.64 9.48 20.97
N SER A 326 -6.69 9.48 21.79
CA SER A 326 -8.07 9.55 21.30
C SER A 326 -8.36 10.81 20.48
N THR A 327 -7.59 11.89 20.63
CA THR A 327 -7.75 13.11 19.83
C THR A 327 -7.32 12.86 18.40
N VAL A 328 -6.19 12.19 18.18
CA VAL A 328 -5.72 11.82 16.83
C VAL A 328 -6.77 10.94 16.15
N ILE A 329 -7.25 9.89 16.84
CA ILE A 329 -8.24 8.96 16.31
C ILE A 329 -9.55 9.68 15.95
N LYS A 330 -10.05 10.54 16.85
CA LYS A 330 -11.26 11.35 16.61
C LYS A 330 -11.10 12.31 15.43
N ASN A 331 -9.92 12.89 15.24
CA ASN A 331 -9.66 13.80 14.11
C ASN A 331 -9.68 13.05 12.78
N VAL A 332 -9.05 11.88 12.70
CA VAL A 332 -9.12 11.02 11.50
C VAL A 332 -10.55 10.59 11.23
N TYR A 333 -11.26 10.13 12.26
CA TYR A 333 -12.66 9.72 12.14
C TYR A 333 -13.52 10.87 11.59
N LYS A 334 -13.39 12.07 12.17
CA LYS A 334 -14.10 13.27 11.69
C LYS A 334 -13.75 13.60 10.25
N GLN A 335 -12.46 13.58 9.88
CA GLN A 335 -12.04 13.85 8.50
C GLN A 335 -12.62 12.83 7.53
N MET A 336 -12.63 11.55 7.90
CA MET A 336 -13.21 10.48 7.09
C MET A 336 -14.72 10.68 6.90
N GLN A 337 -15.44 11.02 7.97
CA GLN A 337 -16.87 11.32 7.92
C GLN A 337 -17.19 12.57 7.09
N THR A 338 -16.35 13.61 7.17
CA THR A 338 -16.45 14.81 6.31
C THR A 338 -16.23 14.45 4.84
N ASN A 339 -15.17 13.70 4.54
CA ASN A 339 -14.88 13.24 3.18
C ASN A 339 -16.04 12.39 2.60
N ALA A 340 -16.66 11.54 3.42
CA ALA A 340 -17.82 10.73 3.01
C ALA A 340 -19.00 11.60 2.54
N LYS A 341 -19.21 12.74 3.18
CA LYS A 341 -20.28 13.69 2.84
C LYS A 341 -19.93 14.57 1.64
N GLU A 342 -18.70 15.08 1.60
CA GLU A 342 -18.30 16.13 0.65
C GLU A 342 -17.70 15.58 -0.66
N LYS A 343 -17.01 14.43 -0.63
CA LYS A 343 -16.19 13.92 -1.74
C LYS A 343 -16.66 12.59 -2.33
N ASP A 344 -17.79 12.05 -1.83
CA ASP A 344 -18.38 10.78 -2.28
C ASP A 344 -17.46 9.55 -2.17
N ILE A 345 -16.57 9.54 -1.19
CA ILE A 345 -15.57 8.47 -1.02
C ILE A 345 -16.19 7.08 -0.76
N VAL A 346 -17.44 7.03 -0.27
CA VAL A 346 -18.14 5.76 -0.01
C VAL A 346 -18.59 5.13 -1.31
N GLU A 347 -19.15 5.92 -2.22
CA GLU A 347 -19.50 5.48 -3.57
C GLU A 347 -18.27 5.00 -4.34
N ASP A 348 -17.14 5.72 -4.21
CA ASP A 348 -15.87 5.32 -4.81
C ASP A 348 -15.33 4.00 -4.21
N LEU A 349 -15.47 3.76 -2.88
CA LEU A 349 -15.13 2.47 -2.24
C LEU A 349 -15.98 1.29 -2.74
N LEU A 350 -17.29 1.50 -2.86
CA LEU A 350 -18.21 0.46 -3.34
C LEU A 350 -17.93 0.15 -4.81
N THR A 351 -17.66 1.17 -5.62
CA THR A 351 -17.19 1.03 -7.01
C THR A 351 -15.87 0.27 -7.07
N LEU A 352 -14.92 0.57 -6.19
CA LEU A 352 -13.63 -0.10 -6.11
C LEU A 352 -13.76 -1.60 -5.77
N ASN A 353 -14.72 -1.99 -4.92
CA ASN A 353 -14.98 -3.41 -4.67
C ASN A 353 -15.32 -4.17 -5.96
N LEU A 354 -16.18 -3.59 -6.80
CA LEU A 354 -16.53 -4.16 -8.10
C LEU A 354 -15.34 -4.16 -9.06
N ALA A 355 -14.54 -3.09 -9.05
CA ALA A 355 -13.32 -3.01 -9.84
C ALA A 355 -12.35 -4.15 -9.49
N PHE A 356 -12.13 -4.43 -8.19
CA PHE A 356 -11.32 -5.57 -7.75
C PHE A 356 -11.91 -6.93 -8.16
N GLU A 357 -13.24 -7.05 -8.21
CA GLU A 357 -13.92 -8.25 -8.68
C GLU A 357 -13.68 -8.47 -10.19
N MET A 358 -13.79 -7.41 -10.99
CA MET A 358 -13.75 -7.44 -12.45
C MET A 358 -12.36 -7.73 -13.02
N ILE A 359 -11.28 -7.44 -12.27
CA ILE A 359 -9.90 -7.72 -12.70
C ILE A 359 -9.41 -9.14 -12.38
N GLN A 360 -10.20 -9.95 -11.65
CA GLN A 360 -9.79 -11.32 -11.31
C GLN A 360 -9.41 -12.20 -12.52
N PRO A 361 -10.08 -12.09 -13.69
CA PRO A 361 -9.64 -12.77 -14.92
C PRO A 361 -8.19 -12.46 -15.32
N LEU A 362 -7.75 -11.20 -15.20
CA LEU A 362 -6.37 -10.80 -15.51
C LEU A 362 -5.36 -11.47 -14.58
N LYS A 363 -5.75 -11.68 -13.31
CA LYS A 363 -4.92 -12.36 -12.31
C LYS A 363 -4.87 -13.86 -12.56
N ALA A 364 -5.99 -14.49 -12.92
CA ALA A 364 -6.08 -15.92 -13.19
C ALA A 364 -5.20 -16.34 -14.38
N THR A 365 -5.08 -15.46 -15.38
CA THR A 365 -4.36 -15.72 -16.64
C THR A 365 -2.88 -15.36 -16.59
N LEU A 366 -2.42 -14.68 -15.54
CA LEU A 366 -1.07 -14.12 -15.48
C LEU A 366 0.04 -15.17 -15.64
N ALA A 367 -0.17 -16.38 -15.11
CA ALA A 367 0.80 -17.47 -15.23
C ALA A 367 0.98 -18.01 -16.67
N GLN A 368 0.05 -17.69 -17.57
CA GLN A 368 0.06 -18.07 -18.98
C GLN A 368 0.41 -16.89 -19.89
N SER A 369 0.64 -15.71 -19.31
CA SER A 369 0.89 -14.46 -20.03
C SER A 369 2.38 -14.11 -20.04
N VAL A 370 2.79 -13.29 -21.01
CA VAL A 370 4.10 -12.62 -21.02
C VAL A 370 4.10 -11.30 -20.24
N ARG A 371 2.94 -10.87 -19.71
CA ARG A 371 2.81 -9.69 -18.85
C ARG A 371 3.69 -9.82 -17.62
N HIS A 372 4.15 -8.68 -17.09
CA HIS A 372 4.96 -8.64 -15.88
C HIS A 372 4.27 -9.37 -14.72
N PRO A 373 4.96 -10.31 -14.03
CA PRO A 373 4.34 -11.09 -12.96
C PRO A 373 4.03 -10.23 -11.74
N LEU A 374 2.95 -10.57 -11.03
CA LEU A 374 2.61 -9.91 -9.78
C LEU A 374 3.63 -10.27 -8.69
N LEU A 375 4.12 -9.28 -7.97
CA LEU A 375 4.90 -9.54 -6.77
C LEU A 375 4.07 -10.27 -5.72
N LYS A 376 4.74 -11.12 -4.93
CA LYS A 376 4.10 -11.96 -3.90
C LYS A 376 3.22 -11.17 -2.93
N HIS A 377 3.60 -9.94 -2.58
CA HIS A 377 2.84 -9.10 -1.66
C HIS A 377 1.63 -8.40 -2.31
N LEU A 378 1.56 -8.35 -3.64
CA LEU A 378 0.43 -7.88 -4.44
C LEU A 378 -0.48 -9.03 -4.88
N ALA A 379 -0.32 -10.22 -4.31
CA ALA A 379 -1.07 -11.42 -4.71
C ALA A 379 -2.33 -11.67 -3.85
N ASN A 380 -2.78 -10.69 -3.05
CA ASN A 380 -3.96 -10.80 -2.19
C ASN A 380 -5.18 -11.37 -2.94
N SER A 381 -5.93 -12.24 -2.28
CA SER A 381 -7.16 -12.80 -2.85
C SER A 381 -8.25 -11.72 -2.94
N TYR A 382 -9.25 -11.91 -3.82
CA TYR A 382 -10.41 -11.03 -3.87
C TYR A 382 -11.11 -10.93 -2.51
N THR A 383 -11.27 -12.05 -1.80
CA THR A 383 -11.84 -12.09 -0.45
C THR A 383 -11.07 -11.20 0.53
N THR A 384 -9.73 -11.20 0.46
CA THR A 384 -8.89 -10.33 1.30
C THR A 384 -9.10 -8.84 0.97
N ASN A 385 -9.16 -8.49 -0.32
CA ASN A 385 -9.42 -7.11 -0.75
C ASN A 385 -10.82 -6.65 -0.31
N GLN A 386 -11.83 -7.47 -0.53
CA GLN A 386 -13.20 -7.18 -0.10
C GLN A 386 -13.28 -7.01 1.43
N ASN A 387 -12.65 -7.90 2.21
CA ASN A 387 -12.65 -7.78 3.67
C ASN A 387 -11.95 -6.49 4.14
N THR A 388 -10.93 -6.03 3.41
CA THR A 388 -10.26 -4.75 3.69
C THR A 388 -11.22 -3.57 3.54
N LEU A 389 -12.02 -3.53 2.48
CA LEU A 389 -13.03 -2.49 2.27
C LEU A 389 -14.12 -2.54 3.35
N LYS A 390 -14.58 -3.75 3.70
CA LYS A 390 -15.54 -3.95 4.81
C LYS A 390 -14.97 -3.44 6.13
N ALA A 391 -13.71 -3.74 6.43
CA ALA A 391 -13.03 -3.31 7.64
C ALA A 391 -12.93 -1.78 7.72
N ILE A 392 -12.64 -1.09 6.61
CA ILE A 392 -12.63 0.38 6.58
C ILE A 392 -14.02 0.95 6.83
N ILE A 393 -15.04 0.47 6.09
CA ILE A 393 -16.42 0.92 6.25
C ILE A 393 -16.90 0.68 7.69
N TYR A 394 -16.59 -0.48 8.26
CA TYR A 394 -16.95 -0.82 9.63
C TYR A 394 -16.21 0.03 10.67
N ALA A 395 -14.88 0.18 10.55
CA ALA A 395 -14.05 0.92 11.50
C ALA A 395 -14.45 2.39 11.60
N PHE A 396 -14.81 3.00 10.47
CA PHE A 396 -15.18 4.41 10.37
C PHE A 396 -16.69 4.65 10.37
N ASP A 397 -17.53 3.62 10.47
CA ASP A 397 -18.99 3.73 10.45
C ASP A 397 -19.50 4.50 9.21
N LEU A 398 -18.97 4.14 8.04
CA LEU A 398 -19.28 4.81 6.78
C LEU A 398 -20.67 4.42 6.27
N GLN A 399 -21.42 5.43 5.81
CA GLN A 399 -22.75 5.30 5.24
C GLN A 399 -22.80 5.97 3.86
N LYS A 400 -23.75 5.54 3.04
CA LYS A 400 -24.03 6.19 1.75
C LYS A 400 -24.61 7.59 1.99
N LYS A 401 -24.62 8.42 0.93
CA LYS A 401 -25.09 9.83 1.01
C LYS A 401 -26.55 9.97 1.45
N ASP A 402 -27.37 8.95 1.21
CA ASP A 402 -28.77 8.87 1.63
C ASP A 402 -28.93 8.28 3.04
N ASP A 403 -27.86 8.22 3.82
CA ASP A 403 -27.74 7.61 5.14
C ASP A 403 -28.01 6.08 5.16
N SER A 404 -28.13 5.44 3.98
CA SER A 404 -28.27 3.99 3.92
C SER A 404 -26.94 3.28 4.25
N PRO A 405 -26.96 2.06 4.80
CA PRO A 405 -25.73 1.34 5.15
C PRO A 405 -24.87 1.03 3.93
N ALA A 406 -23.58 1.35 3.97
CA ALA A 406 -22.61 0.88 2.97
C ALA A 406 -22.21 -0.60 3.18
N LEU A 407 -22.46 -1.13 4.38
CA LEU A 407 -22.20 -2.50 4.78
C LEU A 407 -23.36 -3.04 5.63
N TYR A 408 -24.01 -4.09 5.13
CA TYR A 408 -25.03 -4.82 5.85
C TYR A 408 -24.37 -5.95 6.64
N LEU A 409 -24.36 -5.83 7.97
CA LEU A 409 -23.68 -6.77 8.85
C LEU A 409 -24.55 -7.99 9.17
N ASP A 410 -23.90 -9.14 9.30
CA ASP A 410 -24.52 -10.36 9.83
C ASP A 410 -24.71 -10.26 11.35
N GLU A 411 -25.46 -11.21 11.94
CA GLU A 411 -25.69 -11.29 13.40
C GLU A 411 -24.40 -11.39 14.22
N THR A 412 -23.34 -11.97 13.63
CA THR A 412 -22.00 -12.05 14.18
C THR A 412 -21.03 -11.23 13.31
N PRO A 413 -20.95 -9.90 13.50
CA PRO A 413 -20.26 -8.99 12.58
C PRO A 413 -18.77 -9.28 12.41
N ILE A 414 -18.14 -9.87 13.43
CA ILE A 414 -16.70 -10.13 13.48
C ILE A 414 -16.49 -11.60 13.80
N SER A 415 -15.66 -12.29 13.01
CA SER A 415 -15.22 -13.65 13.30
C SER A 415 -13.74 -13.83 12.96
N THR A 416 -13.14 -14.91 13.45
CA THR A 416 -11.80 -15.33 13.03
C THR A 416 -11.88 -16.07 11.69
N ASP A 417 -10.89 -15.89 10.83
CA ASP A 417 -10.77 -16.60 9.55
C ASP A 417 -9.29 -16.91 9.31
N GLU A 418 -8.96 -18.20 9.16
CA GLU A 418 -7.57 -18.65 9.00
C GLU A 418 -6.95 -18.20 7.66
N GLY A 419 -7.78 -17.87 6.67
CA GLY A 419 -7.34 -17.35 5.38
C GLY A 419 -7.09 -15.84 5.36
N LEU A 420 -7.41 -15.13 6.45
CA LEU A 420 -7.17 -13.69 6.60
C LEU A 420 -6.10 -13.42 7.65
N ILE A 421 -5.35 -12.34 7.44
CA ILE A 421 -4.28 -11.92 8.36
C ILE A 421 -4.88 -11.46 9.72
N ASP A 422 -6.16 -11.09 9.73
CA ASP A 422 -6.88 -10.66 10.93
C ASP A 422 -8.35 -11.06 10.93
N VAL A 423 -9.22 -10.26 11.56
CA VAL A 423 -10.63 -10.59 11.68
C VAL A 423 -11.35 -10.47 10.34
N ARG A 424 -12.33 -11.36 10.16
CA ARG A 424 -13.31 -11.29 9.10
C ARG A 424 -14.45 -10.39 9.52
N ILE A 425 -14.86 -9.50 8.62
CA ILE A 425 -16.07 -8.70 8.75
C ILE A 425 -17.20 -9.41 7.99
N ASN A 426 -18.12 -10.01 8.74
CA ASN A 426 -19.25 -10.74 8.21
C ASN A 426 -20.37 -9.78 7.82
N GLY A 427 -20.94 -10.02 6.65
CA GLY A 427 -21.87 -9.11 6.01
C GLY A 427 -21.56 -8.87 4.54
N GLN A 428 -22.41 -8.07 3.90
CA GLN A 428 -22.38 -7.77 2.48
C GLN A 428 -22.23 -6.27 2.25
N LEU A 429 -21.30 -5.90 1.35
CA LEU A 429 -21.19 -4.52 0.89
C LEU A 429 -22.42 -4.16 0.06
N ALA A 430 -22.92 -2.93 0.22
CA ALA A 430 -23.96 -2.40 -0.65
C ALA A 430 -23.44 -2.22 -2.09
N ASP A 431 -24.35 -2.19 -3.05
CA ASP A 431 -24.00 -1.77 -4.41
C ASP A 431 -23.84 -0.23 -4.47
N PRO A 432 -22.88 0.28 -5.28
CA PRO A 432 -22.79 1.70 -5.60
C PRO A 432 -24.01 2.15 -6.41
N ASP A 433 -24.43 3.40 -6.22
CA ASP A 433 -25.59 3.98 -6.93
C ASP A 433 -25.26 4.47 -8.36
N LEU A 434 -23.98 4.50 -8.68
CA LEU A 434 -23.34 5.11 -9.85
C LEU A 434 -23.90 6.52 -10.10
N THR A 435 -23.98 7.32 -9.03
CA THR A 435 -24.46 8.71 -9.11
C THR A 435 -23.48 9.59 -9.89
N HIS A 436 -22.19 9.34 -9.75
CA HIS A 436 -21.14 10.02 -10.49
C HIS A 436 -20.87 9.28 -11.82
N PRO A 437 -21.08 9.90 -13.00
CA PRO A 437 -20.93 9.23 -14.31
C PRO A 437 -19.57 8.56 -14.53
N LYS A 438 -18.50 9.17 -14.02
CA LYS A 438 -17.13 8.63 -14.07
C LYS A 438 -16.95 7.28 -13.36
N ASN A 439 -17.75 6.95 -12.35
CA ASN A 439 -17.73 5.61 -11.74
C ASN A 439 -18.30 4.56 -12.70
N ALA A 440 -19.34 4.90 -13.47
CA ALA A 440 -19.84 4.03 -14.54
C ALA A 440 -18.83 3.91 -15.68
N ALA A 441 -18.17 5.02 -16.06
CA ALA A 441 -17.09 5.03 -17.06
C ALA A 441 -15.95 4.11 -16.64
N ALA A 442 -15.54 4.15 -15.37
CA ALA A 442 -14.48 3.31 -14.83
C ALA A 442 -14.80 1.81 -14.93
N LEU A 443 -15.97 1.39 -14.45
CA LEU A 443 -16.40 0.00 -14.52
C LEU A 443 -16.56 -0.48 -15.97
N LEU A 444 -17.13 0.34 -16.85
CA LEU A 444 -17.26 0.00 -18.27
C LEU A 444 -15.88 -0.13 -18.94
N SER A 445 -14.92 0.73 -18.57
CA SER A 445 -13.57 0.67 -19.10
C SER A 445 -12.84 -0.60 -18.68
N ILE A 446 -12.97 -1.01 -17.42
CA ILE A 446 -12.42 -2.28 -16.93
C ILE A 446 -13.05 -3.45 -17.70
N ALA A 447 -14.37 -3.45 -17.91
CA ALA A 447 -15.05 -4.52 -18.64
C ALA A 447 -14.51 -4.65 -20.07
N VAL A 448 -14.33 -3.54 -20.78
CA VAL A 448 -13.77 -3.53 -22.14
C VAL A 448 -12.32 -4.02 -22.14
N LEU A 449 -11.45 -3.44 -21.32
CA LEU A 449 -10.02 -3.82 -21.26
C LEU A 449 -9.81 -5.30 -20.93
N VAL A 450 -10.49 -5.79 -19.88
CA VAL A 450 -10.35 -7.18 -19.45
C VAL A 450 -10.87 -8.11 -20.55
N SER A 451 -12.01 -7.81 -21.17
CA SER A 451 -12.57 -8.65 -22.24
C SER A 451 -11.66 -8.72 -23.45
N GLU A 452 -11.22 -7.57 -23.96
CA GLU A 452 -10.35 -7.48 -25.13
C GLU A 452 -9.02 -8.19 -24.86
N GLN A 453 -8.42 -8.01 -23.67
CA GLN A 453 -7.19 -8.72 -23.32
C GLN A 453 -7.40 -10.23 -23.27
N MET A 454 -8.50 -10.73 -22.68
CA MET A 454 -8.74 -12.18 -22.60
C MET A 454 -8.99 -12.79 -23.98
N ILE A 455 -9.72 -12.09 -24.85
CA ILE A 455 -9.96 -12.53 -26.23
C ILE A 455 -8.65 -12.66 -26.99
N ILE A 456 -7.76 -11.68 -26.88
CA ILE A 456 -6.51 -11.62 -27.67
C ILE A 456 -5.43 -12.52 -27.06
N GLU A 457 -5.11 -12.33 -25.78
CA GLU A 457 -3.98 -12.97 -25.10
C GLU A 457 -4.24 -14.47 -24.84
N GLN A 458 -5.50 -14.86 -24.66
CA GLN A 458 -5.86 -16.24 -24.33
C GLN A 458 -6.61 -16.92 -25.47
N LEU A 459 -7.75 -16.38 -25.90
CA LEU A 459 -8.60 -17.11 -26.85
C LEU A 459 -7.98 -17.21 -28.25
N LEU A 460 -7.49 -16.09 -28.80
CA LEU A 460 -6.88 -16.04 -30.12
C LEU A 460 -5.53 -16.75 -30.15
N ARG A 461 -4.70 -16.56 -29.11
CA ARG A 461 -3.46 -17.33 -28.94
C ARG A 461 -3.71 -18.83 -29.00
N ASP A 462 -4.67 -19.32 -28.21
CA ASP A 462 -4.96 -20.75 -28.14
C ASP A 462 -5.61 -21.29 -29.42
N ALA A 463 -6.36 -20.46 -30.14
CA ALA A 463 -6.89 -20.81 -31.46
C ALA A 463 -5.78 -21.08 -32.49
N VAL A 464 -4.69 -20.32 -32.43
CA VAL A 464 -3.49 -20.54 -33.25
C VAL A 464 -2.69 -21.75 -32.74
N HIS A 465 -2.44 -21.83 -31.43
CA HIS A 465 -1.52 -22.81 -30.86
C HIS A 465 -2.09 -24.23 -30.74
N TYR A 466 -3.34 -24.38 -30.28
CA TYR A 466 -3.97 -25.67 -30.00
C TYR A 466 -5.02 -26.09 -31.04
N GLY A 467 -5.46 -25.18 -31.91
CA GLY A 467 -6.41 -25.47 -32.97
C GLY A 467 -7.89 -25.43 -32.54
N GLU A 468 -8.78 -25.92 -33.42
CA GLU A 468 -10.23 -25.67 -33.31
C GLU A 468 -10.95 -26.40 -32.18
N GLU A 469 -10.40 -27.52 -31.72
CA GLU A 469 -11.02 -28.34 -30.69
C GLU A 469 -10.84 -27.77 -29.28
N HIS A 470 -9.92 -26.82 -29.11
CA HIS A 470 -9.64 -26.22 -27.82
C HIS A 470 -10.84 -25.38 -27.32
N PRO A 471 -11.22 -25.46 -26.02
CA PRO A 471 -12.39 -24.74 -25.49
C PRO A 471 -12.35 -23.23 -25.75
N ASN A 472 -11.16 -22.63 -25.64
CA ASN A 472 -10.96 -21.21 -25.89
C ASN A 472 -11.22 -20.83 -27.36
N THR A 473 -10.89 -21.72 -28.30
CA THR A 473 -11.15 -21.53 -29.73
C THR A 473 -12.64 -21.56 -30.03
N ARG A 474 -13.38 -22.51 -29.44
CA ARG A 474 -14.84 -22.60 -29.58
C ARG A 474 -15.53 -21.38 -28.98
N ALA A 475 -15.02 -20.89 -27.85
CA ALA A 475 -15.50 -19.65 -27.25
C ALA A 475 -15.22 -18.44 -28.14
N LEU A 476 -14.04 -18.34 -28.75
CA LEU A 476 -13.73 -17.26 -29.71
C LEU A 476 -14.68 -17.26 -30.91
N LYS A 477 -14.92 -18.42 -31.52
CA LYS A 477 -15.91 -18.57 -32.61
C LYS A 477 -17.30 -18.11 -32.17
N THR A 478 -17.72 -18.46 -30.95
CA THR A 478 -19.02 -18.07 -30.39
C THR A 478 -19.11 -16.56 -30.16
N ILE A 479 -18.05 -15.95 -29.62
CA ILE A 479 -17.99 -14.51 -29.33
C ILE A 479 -18.01 -13.69 -30.62
N LEU A 480 -17.21 -14.07 -31.62
CA LEU A 480 -17.17 -13.38 -32.90
C LEU A 480 -18.44 -13.63 -33.71
N ASN A 481 -18.96 -14.86 -33.69
CA ASN A 481 -20.08 -15.30 -34.52
C ASN A 481 -19.89 -14.89 -35.99
N ASP A 482 -18.68 -15.14 -36.50
CA ASP A 482 -18.20 -14.72 -37.82
C ASP A 482 -16.99 -15.58 -38.20
N ASP A 483 -17.23 -16.60 -39.03
CA ASP A 483 -16.21 -17.59 -39.38
C ASP A 483 -15.11 -16.98 -40.27
N ASP A 484 -15.46 -16.07 -41.18
CA ASP A 484 -14.51 -15.41 -42.07
C ASP A 484 -13.55 -14.52 -41.27
N LEU A 485 -14.09 -13.71 -40.35
CA LEU A 485 -13.27 -12.90 -39.45
C LEU A 485 -12.43 -13.77 -38.52
N PHE A 486 -13.00 -14.84 -37.96
CA PHE A 486 -12.25 -15.77 -37.11
C PHE A 486 -11.02 -16.35 -37.84
N LEU A 487 -11.21 -16.83 -39.07
CA LEU A 487 -10.13 -17.38 -39.88
C LEU A 487 -9.07 -16.33 -40.21
N LYS A 488 -9.51 -15.11 -40.56
CA LYS A 488 -8.61 -13.98 -40.82
C LYS A 488 -7.77 -13.63 -39.59
N LEU A 489 -8.40 -13.43 -38.43
CA LEU A 489 -7.69 -13.08 -37.19
C LEU A 489 -6.70 -14.17 -36.77
N LYS A 490 -7.07 -15.44 -36.95
CA LYS A 490 -6.18 -16.57 -36.66
C LYS A 490 -4.97 -16.58 -37.60
N GLU A 491 -5.18 -16.33 -38.88
CA GLU A 491 -4.09 -16.24 -39.86
C GLU A 491 -3.17 -15.05 -39.52
N ASP A 492 -3.74 -13.85 -39.34
CA ASP A 492 -3.00 -12.64 -38.96
C ASP A 492 -2.15 -12.88 -37.69
N ALA A 493 -2.75 -13.48 -36.67
CA ALA A 493 -2.07 -13.80 -35.40
C ALA A 493 -0.94 -14.83 -35.54
N SER A 494 -1.04 -15.76 -36.51
CA SER A 494 -0.02 -16.80 -36.71
C SER A 494 1.30 -16.26 -37.28
N HIS A 495 1.26 -15.08 -37.89
CA HIS A 495 2.44 -14.40 -38.45
C HIS A 495 3.11 -13.44 -37.45
N LEU A 496 2.57 -13.29 -36.24
CA LEU A 496 3.10 -12.42 -35.19
C LEU A 496 4.19 -13.11 -34.34
N PRO A 497 4.98 -12.33 -33.57
CA PRO A 497 6.00 -12.89 -32.67
C PRO A 497 5.43 -13.99 -31.79
N SER A 498 6.19 -15.07 -31.57
CA SER A 498 5.72 -16.28 -30.90
C SER A 498 6.74 -16.85 -29.91
N ASN A 499 6.27 -17.61 -28.93
CA ASN A 499 7.08 -18.40 -27.99
C ASN A 499 6.58 -19.86 -27.95
N GLU A 500 7.06 -20.64 -26.97
CA GLU A 500 6.69 -22.05 -26.78
C GLU A 500 5.18 -22.27 -26.57
N ASN A 501 4.45 -21.25 -26.12
CA ASN A 501 3.01 -21.27 -25.86
C ASN A 501 2.17 -20.66 -27.00
N GLY A 502 2.77 -20.39 -28.16
CA GLY A 502 2.11 -19.80 -29.32
C GLY A 502 2.42 -18.31 -29.52
N PRO A 503 1.58 -17.58 -30.28
CA PRO A 503 1.82 -16.17 -30.58
C PRO A 503 1.68 -15.30 -29.33
N ILE A 504 2.56 -14.31 -29.22
CA ILE A 504 2.60 -13.34 -28.13
C ILE A 504 1.66 -12.20 -28.51
N LEU A 505 0.45 -12.24 -27.96
CA LEU A 505 -0.64 -11.31 -28.30
C LEU A 505 -1.09 -10.54 -27.05
N GLY A 506 -1.57 -9.32 -27.26
CA GLY A 506 -2.09 -8.48 -26.18
C GLY A 506 -2.37 -7.05 -26.64
N LEU A 507 -3.17 -6.33 -25.85
CA LEU A 507 -3.52 -4.93 -26.10
C LEU A 507 -2.33 -3.97 -26.05
N GLN A 508 -1.30 -4.34 -25.28
CA GLN A 508 -0.12 -3.52 -25.06
C GLN A 508 0.83 -3.46 -26.27
N PHE A 509 0.71 -4.40 -27.21
CA PHE A 509 1.65 -4.54 -28.31
C PHE A 509 1.21 -3.75 -29.55
N ALA A 510 2.06 -2.84 -30.03
CA ALA A 510 1.78 -2.03 -31.22
C ALA A 510 1.52 -2.90 -32.47
N TYR A 511 2.17 -4.05 -32.60
CA TYR A 511 1.96 -4.97 -33.72
C TYR A 511 0.61 -5.71 -33.67
N CYS A 512 -0.12 -5.65 -32.56
CA CYS A 512 -1.47 -6.23 -32.43
C CYS A 512 -2.59 -5.23 -32.80
N GLU A 513 -2.28 -3.96 -33.10
CA GLU A 513 -3.29 -2.90 -33.27
C GLU A 513 -4.35 -3.22 -34.34
N GLU A 514 -3.98 -3.85 -35.47
CA GLU A 514 -4.95 -4.21 -36.51
C GLU A 514 -5.92 -5.29 -36.06
N ILE A 515 -5.44 -6.28 -35.30
CA ILE A 515 -6.27 -7.32 -34.69
C ILE A 515 -7.24 -6.68 -33.69
N VAL A 516 -6.74 -5.76 -32.86
CA VAL A 516 -7.56 -5.04 -31.88
C VAL A 516 -8.65 -4.23 -32.59
N ALA A 517 -8.31 -3.46 -33.63
CA ALA A 517 -9.27 -2.65 -34.37
C ALA A 517 -10.42 -3.49 -34.94
N GLN A 518 -10.11 -4.65 -35.55
CA GLN A 518 -11.10 -5.57 -36.10
C GLN A 518 -12.01 -6.16 -35.00
N ILE A 519 -11.44 -6.54 -33.86
CA ILE A 519 -12.22 -7.04 -32.71
C ILE A 519 -13.14 -5.94 -32.17
N ARG A 520 -12.64 -4.70 -32.02
CA ARG A 520 -13.43 -3.59 -31.50
C ARG A 520 -14.61 -3.23 -32.39
N GLU A 521 -14.38 -3.21 -33.70
CA GLU A 521 -15.44 -2.98 -34.69
C GLU A 521 -16.49 -4.09 -34.63
N LYS A 522 -16.05 -5.36 -34.64
CA LYS A 522 -16.97 -6.51 -34.63
C LYS A 522 -17.83 -6.56 -33.38
N LEU A 523 -17.23 -6.34 -32.22
CA LEU A 523 -17.91 -6.44 -30.93
C LEU A 523 -18.66 -5.16 -30.56
N GLY A 524 -18.46 -4.07 -31.32
CA GLY A 524 -19.05 -2.77 -31.06
C GLY A 524 -18.44 -2.04 -29.86
N THR A 525 -17.25 -2.43 -29.37
CA THR A 525 -16.62 -1.76 -28.23
C THR A 525 -16.19 -0.34 -28.55
N ASN A 526 -16.00 0.02 -29.84
CA ASN A 526 -15.84 1.41 -30.28
C ASN A 526 -16.98 2.32 -29.81
N HIS A 527 -18.22 1.83 -29.82
CA HIS A 527 -19.37 2.59 -29.32
C HIS A 527 -19.34 2.74 -27.79
N LEU A 528 -18.83 1.72 -27.07
CA LEU A 528 -18.67 1.78 -25.62
C LEU A 528 -17.57 2.77 -25.22
N ILE A 529 -16.47 2.82 -25.98
CA ILE A 529 -15.36 3.77 -25.77
C ILE A 529 -15.85 5.21 -25.96
N GLU A 530 -16.69 5.46 -26.96
CA GLU A 530 -17.31 6.78 -27.15
C GLU A 530 -18.24 7.15 -25.99
N VAL A 531 -19.02 6.20 -25.47
CA VAL A 531 -19.84 6.42 -24.27
C VAL A 531 -18.99 6.69 -23.03
N ILE A 532 -17.87 6.01 -22.86
CA ILE A 532 -16.90 6.28 -21.78
C ILE A 532 -16.39 7.72 -21.90
N ARG A 533 -16.00 8.15 -23.12
CA ARG A 533 -15.56 9.51 -23.40
C ARG A 533 -16.64 10.54 -23.04
N GLN A 534 -17.91 10.25 -23.30
CA GLN A 534 -19.02 11.11 -22.91
C GLN A 534 -19.17 11.14 -21.39
N LEU A 535 -19.24 9.99 -20.73
CA LEU A 535 -19.37 9.88 -19.26
C LEU A 535 -18.23 10.59 -18.51
N ASP A 536 -17.02 10.63 -19.08
CA ASP A 536 -15.87 11.35 -18.50
C ASP A 536 -15.96 12.87 -18.62
N ASN A 537 -16.72 13.36 -19.61
CA ASN A 537 -16.88 14.77 -19.92
C ASN A 537 -18.24 15.36 -19.49
N ILE A 538 -19.20 14.53 -19.07
CA ILE A 538 -20.46 15.00 -18.48
C ILE A 538 -20.16 15.83 -17.24
N GLU A 539 -20.41 17.13 -17.35
CA GLU A 539 -20.59 18.03 -16.21
C GLU A 539 -22.10 18.13 -15.90
N ASN A 540 -22.46 18.47 -14.65
CA ASN A 540 -23.80 18.29 -14.08
C ASN A 540 -24.99 18.61 -15.03
N ASP A 541 -25.99 17.73 -15.04
CA ASP A 541 -27.27 17.75 -15.79
C ASP A 541 -27.24 17.39 -17.30
N GLU A 542 -26.10 17.01 -17.88
CA GLU A 542 -26.07 16.45 -19.24
C GLU A 542 -26.59 15.00 -19.29
N THR A 543 -27.54 14.72 -20.19
CA THR A 543 -28.08 13.38 -20.40
C THR A 543 -27.28 12.63 -21.46
N LEU A 544 -26.81 11.43 -21.13
CA LEU A 544 -26.21 10.51 -22.10
C LEU A 544 -27.28 10.06 -23.12
N ASP A 545 -27.00 10.20 -24.42
CA ASP A 545 -27.89 9.70 -25.47
C ASP A 545 -27.72 8.18 -25.64
N VAL A 546 -28.65 7.42 -25.08
CA VAL A 546 -28.66 5.95 -25.15
C VAL A 546 -29.27 5.52 -26.48
N ASN A 547 -28.42 5.32 -27.49
CA ASN A 547 -28.83 4.82 -28.80
C ASN A 547 -28.89 3.28 -28.87
N SER A 548 -29.46 2.74 -29.95
CA SER A 548 -29.60 1.29 -30.16
C SER A 548 -28.26 0.56 -30.24
N ASN A 549 -27.22 1.21 -30.77
CA ASN A 549 -25.91 0.60 -30.93
C ASN A 549 -25.22 0.39 -29.58
N LEU A 550 -25.40 1.31 -28.63
CA LEU A 550 -24.96 1.14 -27.25
C LEU A 550 -25.63 -0.06 -26.58
N ILE A 551 -26.94 -0.21 -26.73
CA ILE A 551 -27.68 -1.35 -26.13
C ILE A 551 -27.16 -2.69 -26.69
N ILE A 552 -26.92 -2.76 -28.00
CA ILE A 552 -26.36 -3.95 -28.64
C ILE A 552 -24.95 -4.22 -28.10
N ALA A 553 -24.07 -3.21 -28.05
CA ALA A 553 -22.71 -3.37 -27.58
C ALA A 553 -22.63 -3.79 -26.10
N LEU A 554 -23.47 -3.22 -25.22
CA LEU A 554 -23.56 -3.62 -23.81
C LEU A 554 -24.02 -5.08 -23.66
N LYS A 555 -25.01 -5.50 -24.45
CA LYS A 555 -25.48 -6.89 -24.45
C LYS A 555 -24.39 -7.85 -24.93
N THR A 556 -23.66 -7.49 -26.00
CA THR A 556 -22.52 -8.25 -26.51
C THR A 556 -21.45 -8.38 -25.43
N LEU A 557 -21.06 -7.29 -24.78
CA LEU A 557 -20.06 -7.30 -23.71
C LEU A 557 -20.48 -8.17 -22.52
N PHE A 558 -21.76 -8.11 -22.10
CA PHE A 558 -22.28 -8.97 -21.04
C PHE A 558 -22.19 -10.47 -21.40
N ASN A 559 -22.54 -10.83 -22.63
CA ASN A 559 -22.47 -12.21 -23.12
C ASN A 559 -21.03 -12.71 -23.25
N ILE A 560 -20.10 -11.84 -23.63
CA ILE A 560 -18.66 -12.14 -23.60
C ILE A 560 -18.26 -12.47 -22.15
N GLY A 561 -18.70 -11.66 -21.19
CA GLY A 561 -18.47 -11.90 -19.77
C GLY A 561 -18.95 -13.26 -19.30
N GLU A 562 -20.19 -13.64 -19.65
CA GLU A 562 -20.73 -14.97 -19.36
C GLU A 562 -19.84 -16.08 -19.96
N THR A 563 -19.46 -15.92 -21.23
CA THR A 563 -18.63 -16.90 -21.93
C THR A 563 -17.25 -17.07 -21.27
N LEU A 564 -16.55 -15.97 -21.00
CA LEU A 564 -15.24 -15.96 -20.35
C LEU A 564 -15.30 -16.55 -18.94
N GLN A 565 -16.42 -16.35 -18.24
CA GLN A 565 -16.61 -16.84 -16.88
C GLN A 565 -16.81 -18.36 -16.80
N GLN A 566 -17.28 -19.00 -17.88
CA GLN A 566 -17.41 -20.46 -17.96
C GLN A 566 -16.10 -21.18 -18.29
N LEU A 567 -15.09 -20.48 -18.79
CA LEU A 567 -13.81 -21.06 -19.19
C LEU A 567 -12.83 -21.12 -18.01
N GLU A 568 -12.35 -22.33 -17.67
CA GLU A 568 -11.45 -22.51 -16.52
C GLU A 568 -10.19 -21.62 -16.58
N GLY A 569 -9.65 -21.39 -17.79
CA GLY A 569 -8.43 -20.62 -18.00
C GLY A 569 -8.58 -19.10 -17.83
N THR A 570 -9.79 -18.54 -17.96
CA THR A 570 -10.05 -17.09 -17.90
C THR A 570 -10.99 -16.68 -16.76
N SER A 571 -11.60 -17.65 -16.08
CA SER A 571 -12.67 -17.41 -15.11
C SER A 571 -12.18 -16.87 -13.76
N GLY A 572 -12.97 -15.94 -13.19
CA GLY A 572 -12.81 -15.47 -11.81
C GLY A 572 -13.50 -16.36 -10.75
N ILE A 573 -14.18 -17.45 -11.14
CA ILE A 573 -15.01 -18.26 -10.22
C ILE A 573 -14.21 -18.80 -9.03
N LYS A 574 -12.96 -19.26 -9.25
CA LYS A 574 -12.11 -19.79 -8.18
C LYS A 574 -11.84 -18.76 -7.06
N ALA A 575 -11.99 -17.47 -7.37
CA ALA A 575 -11.87 -16.37 -6.42
C ALA A 575 -13.23 -15.87 -5.89
N ASN A 576 -14.33 -16.57 -6.16
CA ASN A 576 -15.72 -16.13 -5.91
C ASN A 576 -16.06 -14.78 -6.56
N SER A 577 -15.46 -14.48 -7.73
CA SER A 577 -15.76 -13.31 -8.54
C SER A 577 -16.76 -13.67 -9.65
N ARG A 578 -17.64 -12.75 -10.03
CA ARG A 578 -18.51 -12.82 -11.21
C ARG A 578 -17.82 -12.39 -12.51
N GLY A 579 -16.51 -12.16 -12.48
CA GLY A 579 -15.74 -11.64 -13.61
C GLY A 579 -16.17 -10.21 -13.96
N ILE A 580 -16.09 -9.87 -15.25
CA ILE A 580 -16.47 -8.53 -15.74
C ILE A 580 -17.94 -8.19 -15.45
N ASN A 581 -18.81 -9.21 -15.39
CA ASN A 581 -20.25 -9.02 -15.16
C ASN A 581 -20.56 -8.54 -13.73
N GLY A 582 -19.60 -8.63 -12.80
CA GLY A 582 -19.75 -8.14 -11.43
C GLY A 582 -20.10 -6.65 -11.36
N GLY A 583 -19.39 -5.80 -12.09
CA GLY A 583 -19.71 -4.37 -12.19
C GLY A 583 -20.48 -3.98 -13.45
N LEU A 584 -20.30 -4.69 -14.57
CA LEU A 584 -21.01 -4.38 -15.82
C LEU A 584 -22.53 -4.46 -15.66
N SER A 585 -23.03 -5.39 -14.84
CA SER A 585 -24.47 -5.52 -14.58
C SER A 585 -25.08 -4.24 -14.01
N LEU A 586 -24.39 -3.56 -13.09
CA LEU A 586 -24.84 -2.29 -12.51
C LEU A 586 -24.73 -1.14 -13.50
N VAL A 587 -23.68 -1.12 -14.32
CA VAL A 587 -23.56 -0.14 -15.43
C VAL A 587 -24.74 -0.30 -16.39
N ILE A 588 -25.10 -1.54 -16.77
CA ILE A 588 -26.25 -1.81 -17.62
C ILE A 588 -27.56 -1.41 -16.92
N GLN A 589 -27.71 -1.70 -15.63
CA GLN A 589 -28.88 -1.28 -14.86
C GLN A 589 -29.05 0.24 -14.88
N LYS A 590 -27.96 1.00 -14.81
CA LYS A 590 -27.97 2.47 -14.83
C LYS A 590 -28.22 3.05 -16.21
N LEU A 591 -27.48 2.57 -17.22
CA LEU A 591 -27.49 3.13 -18.58
C LEU A 591 -28.61 2.56 -19.46
N ALA A 592 -28.99 1.30 -19.26
CA ALA A 592 -30.00 0.59 -20.06
C ALA A 592 -30.90 -0.32 -19.19
N PRO A 593 -31.77 0.24 -18.32
CA PRO A 593 -32.57 -0.54 -17.36
C PRO A 593 -33.45 -1.63 -17.98
N LEU A 594 -33.96 -1.39 -19.19
CA LEU A 594 -34.76 -2.36 -19.94
C LEU A 594 -33.92 -3.58 -20.35
N LEU A 595 -32.68 -3.36 -20.77
CA LEU A 595 -31.75 -4.44 -21.09
C LEU A 595 -31.39 -5.23 -19.83
N TYR A 596 -31.14 -4.54 -18.71
CA TYR A 596 -30.87 -5.20 -17.42
C TYR A 596 -31.98 -6.19 -17.06
N THR A 597 -33.24 -5.77 -17.14
CA THR A 597 -34.40 -6.62 -16.84
C THR A 597 -34.46 -7.87 -17.75
N GLN A 598 -34.07 -7.74 -19.02
CA GLN A 598 -34.00 -8.87 -19.95
C GLN A 598 -32.90 -9.87 -19.59
N LEU A 599 -31.74 -9.37 -19.13
CA LEU A 599 -30.58 -10.19 -18.79
C LEU A 599 -30.70 -10.84 -17.40
N SER A 600 -31.29 -10.16 -16.42
CA SER A 600 -31.52 -10.68 -15.06
C SER A 600 -32.46 -11.90 -15.03
N GLY A 601 -33.30 -12.06 -16.06
CA GLY A 601 -34.14 -13.26 -16.22
C GLY A 601 -33.39 -14.52 -16.67
N THR A 602 -32.10 -14.41 -17.02
CA THR A 602 -31.28 -15.49 -17.58
C THR A 602 -30.09 -15.91 -16.70
N THR A 603 -29.84 -15.21 -15.60
CA THR A 603 -28.72 -15.50 -14.68
C THR A 603 -29.20 -16.35 -13.49
N PRO A 604 -28.52 -17.46 -13.12
CA PRO A 604 -28.86 -18.18 -11.90
C PRO A 604 -28.63 -17.27 -10.69
N SER A 605 -29.62 -17.19 -9.80
CA SER A 605 -29.47 -16.48 -8.53
C SER A 605 -28.35 -17.13 -7.71
N VAL A 606 -27.31 -16.37 -7.35
CA VAL A 606 -26.43 -16.72 -6.23
C VAL A 606 -27.31 -16.87 -4.98
N PRO A 607 -27.05 -17.83 -4.07
CA PRO A 607 -27.98 -18.14 -3.00
C PRO A 607 -28.21 -16.92 -2.11
N ILE A 608 -29.43 -16.40 -2.14
CA ILE A 608 -29.92 -15.42 -1.17
C ILE A 608 -30.06 -16.19 0.15
N SER A 609 -29.09 -16.05 1.04
CA SER A 609 -29.26 -16.49 2.43
C SER A 609 -30.29 -15.55 3.07
N GLN A 610 -31.48 -16.07 3.28
CA GLN A 610 -32.62 -15.35 3.84
C GLN A 610 -32.27 -14.82 5.24
N THR A 611 -32.22 -13.50 5.37
CA THR A 611 -32.34 -12.81 6.65
C THR A 611 -33.73 -13.06 7.23
N LYS A 612 -33.80 -13.79 8.35
CA LYS A 612 -34.95 -13.73 9.26
C LYS A 612 -34.50 -13.19 10.59
N SER A 613 -34.97 -11.99 10.89
CA SER A 613 -34.95 -11.38 12.22
C SER A 613 -35.61 -12.29 13.25
N LYS A 614 -34.97 -12.54 14.40
CA LYS A 614 -35.66 -12.70 15.67
C LYS A 614 -34.76 -12.33 16.85
N ILE A 615 -35.28 -11.39 17.64
CA ILE A 615 -34.82 -10.97 18.96
C ILE A 615 -34.93 -12.15 19.93
N GLU A 616 -33.89 -12.46 20.71
CA GLU A 616 -34.02 -12.93 22.10
C GLU A 616 -32.71 -12.86 22.91
N LYS A 617 -32.86 -12.73 24.23
CA LYS A 617 -31.90 -12.23 25.23
C LYS A 617 -30.86 -13.27 25.70
N ALA A 618 -29.65 -12.76 25.93
CA ALA A 618 -28.71 -12.99 27.05
C ALA A 618 -28.36 -14.43 27.51
N SER A 619 -27.06 -14.74 27.54
CA SER A 619 -26.30 -14.92 28.79
C SER A 619 -24.80 -15.12 28.53
N SER A 620 -24.00 -14.67 29.49
CA SER A 620 -22.55 -14.84 29.65
C SER A 620 -22.06 -16.28 29.56
N GLU A 621 -20.85 -16.50 29.03
CA GLU A 621 -19.67 -16.95 29.81
C GLU A 621 -18.44 -17.09 28.91
N LEU A 622 -17.34 -16.49 29.35
CA LEU A 622 -15.99 -16.71 28.85
C LEU A 622 -15.57 -18.16 29.15
N GLU A 623 -15.08 -18.90 28.16
CA GLU A 623 -14.05 -19.92 28.40
C GLU A 623 -13.22 -20.18 27.12
N VAL A 624 -12.03 -19.58 27.13
CA VAL A 624 -10.73 -20.06 26.65
C VAL A 624 -10.75 -21.18 25.59
N MET A 625 -10.35 -20.86 24.35
CA MET A 625 -9.69 -21.83 23.47
C MET A 625 -8.47 -21.22 22.78
N ASP A 626 -7.35 -21.89 23.01
CA ASP A 626 -5.99 -21.56 22.61
C ASP A 626 -5.78 -21.43 21.09
N ALA A 627 -4.87 -20.53 20.77
CA ALA A 627 -4.44 -20.13 19.45
C ALA A 627 -3.68 -21.22 18.68
N CYS A 628 -3.86 -21.11 17.36
CA CYS A 628 -3.09 -21.58 16.21
C CYS A 628 -1.73 -22.32 16.46
N PRO A 629 -1.46 -23.45 15.77
CA PRO A 629 -0.26 -24.29 15.95
C PRO A 629 1.08 -23.72 15.46
N PHE A 630 1.14 -22.49 14.93
CA PHE A 630 2.42 -21.85 14.52
C PHE A 630 3.27 -21.33 15.70
N LEU A 631 2.84 -21.56 16.94
CA LEU A 631 3.59 -21.33 18.18
C LEU A 631 4.20 -22.60 18.81
N SER A 632 4.20 -23.76 18.12
CA SER A 632 4.70 -25.02 18.67
C SER A 632 6.22 -25.23 18.58
N GLY A 633 7.01 -24.27 19.08
CA GLY A 633 8.40 -24.50 19.48
C GLY A 633 8.46 -25.01 20.92
N LYS A 634 7.92 -26.20 21.21
CA LYS A 634 7.97 -26.81 22.55
C LYS A 634 9.41 -27.17 22.92
N LEU A 635 9.88 -26.60 24.02
CA LEU A 635 10.62 -27.23 25.15
C LEU A 635 10.88 -26.08 26.13
N GLY A 636 10.23 -25.91 27.27
CA GLY A 636 9.49 -26.82 28.12
C GLY A 636 9.86 -26.43 29.55
N SER A 637 9.09 -25.56 30.19
CA SER A 637 9.20 -25.29 31.62
C SER A 637 7.81 -25.33 32.24
N LYS A 638 7.36 -26.54 32.60
CA LYS A 638 6.32 -26.69 33.60
C LYS A 638 6.94 -26.38 34.95
N SER A 639 6.45 -25.36 35.62
CA SER A 639 6.77 -25.06 37.01
C SER A 639 6.17 -26.12 37.92
N VAL A 640 6.99 -26.93 38.60
CA VAL A 640 6.73 -27.40 39.97
C VAL A 640 8.07 -27.70 40.67
N GLU A 641 8.27 -27.06 41.82
CA GLU A 641 9.17 -27.37 42.96
C GLU A 641 10.71 -27.27 42.83
N ASN A 642 11.26 -26.45 43.74
CA ASN A 642 12.67 -26.44 44.16
C ASN A 642 13.02 -27.75 44.90
N SER A 643 14.09 -28.44 44.49
CA SER A 643 15.01 -29.14 45.41
C SER A 643 16.31 -29.57 44.71
N HIS A 644 17.42 -29.04 45.23
CA HIS A 644 18.79 -29.58 45.29
C HIS A 644 19.38 -30.54 44.22
N MET A 645 20.64 -30.22 43.89
CA MET A 645 21.76 -31.09 43.44
C MET A 645 21.94 -31.41 41.94
N GLN A 646 23.02 -30.81 41.39
CA GLN A 646 24.16 -31.48 40.74
C GLN A 646 23.92 -32.76 39.92
N LYS A 647 24.19 -32.75 38.61
CA LYS A 647 25.49 -33.15 37.99
C LYS A 647 25.37 -33.35 36.45
N ASN A 648 26.41 -32.88 35.78
CA ASN A 648 27.15 -33.45 34.63
C ASN A 648 26.51 -33.61 33.24
N HIS A 649 27.15 -32.91 32.29
CA HIS A 649 27.67 -33.32 30.97
C HIS A 649 27.00 -34.47 30.20
N GLU A 650 26.68 -34.21 28.92
CA GLU A 650 27.44 -34.82 27.81
C GLU A 650 27.18 -34.18 26.43
N VAL A 651 28.21 -34.31 25.60
CA VAL A 651 28.49 -33.73 24.28
C VAL A 651 27.83 -34.55 23.16
N LYS A 652 27.35 -33.89 22.08
CA LYS A 652 27.28 -34.44 20.70
C LYS A 652 27.24 -33.27 19.70
N LYS A 653 28.36 -32.99 19.05
CA LYS A 653 28.80 -33.43 17.70
C LYS A 653 28.03 -32.76 16.55
N GLU A 654 28.74 -31.84 15.93
CA GLU A 654 28.52 -31.31 14.58
C GLU A 654 28.33 -32.44 13.57
N GLN A 655 27.32 -32.28 12.70
CA GLN A 655 27.38 -32.76 11.33
C GLN A 655 26.84 -31.66 10.40
N THR A 656 27.77 -31.14 9.63
CA THR A 656 27.61 -30.27 8.46
C THR A 656 26.72 -30.89 7.39
N ALA A 657 25.75 -30.12 6.88
CA ALA A 657 25.29 -30.23 5.49
C ALA A 657 24.56 -28.95 5.06
N GLY A 658 25.00 -28.35 3.96
CA GLY A 658 24.14 -27.51 3.10
C GLY A 658 24.16 -26.00 3.33
N SER A 659 25.28 -25.35 3.02
CA SER A 659 25.34 -23.90 2.73
C SER A 659 24.32 -23.49 1.65
N TRP A 660 23.35 -22.64 2.01
CA TRP A 660 22.43 -21.94 1.08
C TRP A 660 22.84 -20.46 0.92
N CYS A 661 24.14 -20.21 0.75
CA CYS A 661 24.67 -18.92 0.33
C CYS A 661 25.15 -19.00 -1.12
N SER A 662 24.22 -18.85 -2.06
CA SER A 662 24.52 -18.62 -3.48
C SER A 662 23.37 -17.87 -4.18
N PHE A 663 22.90 -16.76 -3.60
CA PHE A 663 21.87 -15.91 -4.22
C PHE A 663 22.30 -14.47 -4.52
N PHE A 664 23.50 -14.03 -4.12
CA PHE A 664 24.05 -12.75 -4.56
C PHE A 664 25.58 -12.83 -4.73
N THR A 665 26.03 -13.36 -5.86
CA THR A 665 27.29 -12.92 -6.48
C THR A 665 27.38 -13.47 -7.89
N LYS A 666 27.42 -12.56 -8.87
CA LYS A 666 28.15 -12.54 -10.16
C LYS A 666 27.31 -11.77 -11.18
N VAL A 667 27.77 -10.77 -11.92
CA VAL A 667 29.09 -10.16 -12.13
C VAL A 667 28.82 -8.78 -12.75
N VAL A 668 29.37 -7.70 -12.17
CA VAL A 668 29.71 -6.50 -12.93
C VAL A 668 31.15 -6.70 -13.37
N VAL A 669 31.38 -7.11 -14.62
CA VAL A 669 32.65 -6.94 -15.32
C VAL A 669 32.37 -6.86 -16.83
N THR A 670 32.58 -5.68 -17.40
CA THR A 670 33.52 -5.48 -18.51
C THR A 670 33.87 -3.99 -18.53
N THR A 671 35.01 -3.66 -17.91
CA THR A 671 36.27 -3.28 -18.58
C THR A 671 36.22 -1.88 -19.18
N GLY A 672 36.95 -0.98 -18.51
CA GLY A 672 37.37 0.27 -19.10
C GLY A 672 38.15 0.02 -20.40
N VAL A 673 37.80 0.81 -21.40
CA VAL A 673 38.76 1.26 -22.41
C VAL A 673 38.76 2.77 -22.32
N ALA A 674 39.72 3.29 -21.56
CA ALA A 674 40.26 4.61 -21.82
C ALA A 674 41.03 4.51 -23.15
N ALA A 675 40.39 4.90 -24.24
CA ALA A 675 41.08 5.32 -25.45
C ALA A 675 40.92 6.84 -25.54
N ALA A 676 42.05 7.52 -25.35
CA ALA A 676 42.19 8.95 -25.53
C ALA A 676 41.52 9.41 -26.83
N SER A 677 40.63 10.39 -26.72
CA SER A 677 40.28 11.27 -27.83
C SER A 677 40.44 12.69 -27.31
N ILE A 678 41.61 13.22 -27.63
CA ILE A 678 41.97 14.62 -27.59
C ILE A 678 40.88 15.40 -28.33
N TYR A 679 40.19 16.31 -27.64
CA TYR A 679 39.66 17.50 -28.28
C TYR A 679 40.01 18.72 -27.42
N LEU A 680 41.23 19.19 -27.68
CA LEU A 680 41.60 20.59 -27.58
C LEU A 680 40.63 21.39 -28.46
N GLY A 681 39.63 22.02 -27.85
CA GLY A 681 38.92 23.15 -28.41
C GLY A 681 39.50 24.43 -27.87
N SER A 682 40.65 24.83 -28.39
CA SER A 682 41.26 26.13 -28.18
C SER A 682 40.32 27.25 -28.63
N GLN A 683 40.28 28.30 -27.82
CA GLN A 683 39.86 29.64 -28.23
C GLN A 683 40.58 30.11 -29.50
N MET A 684 39.84 30.85 -30.33
CA MET A 684 40.26 31.92 -31.25
C MET A 684 41.14 31.55 -32.46
N MET A 685 40.48 31.28 -33.60
CA MET A 685 40.47 32.07 -34.84
C MET A 685 39.70 31.33 -35.93
#